data_AF-A0A2P7ZEB7-F1
#
_entry.id   AF-A0A2P7ZEB7-F1
#
_cell.length_a   1.000
_cell.length_b   1.000
_cell.length_c   1.000
_cell.angle_alpha   90.00
_cell.angle_beta   90.00
_cell.angle_gamma   90.00
#
_symmetry.space_group_name_H-M   'P 1'
#
loop_
_entity.id
_entity.type
_entity.pdbx_description
1 polymer ?
#
loop_
_entity_poly.entity_id
_entity_poly.type
_entity_poly.pdbx_seq_one_letter_code
_entity_poly.pdbx_strand_id
1 'polypeptide(L)'
;MSQRYRVGVDVGGTNTDGVILSISASGEVQDVVSAFKTPTTPNATEGITTALKHVLDVSKVPVDSIDCVVIGTTAFLNAVVEQDPRRLSKVGIIRLSRSFLREIPPFSDWPEGLAAVCDGYVGHIDGGLAIDGSQEAPIKEAQVIEQCKEIKKRGLTAVVVAGVYSPIDEVFQQEDKVADIVARELPGVDIVRSHTVSNIGFKERENASILNAAILRYARRTLREFKASMKALNLTCPLYLTQNDGTVVDCKTASDIPIRTFSSGPTNSMRGARFLAGIRGIQDSTTIVIDLGGTTSDLGVLEKSGFPRQASAYVPVADVMVNYSMPQLHSIGIGGGSLVRTYGDKVVVGPDSVGHRLTKDALVFGGSSLTATDIMVASGEADVGKSAAVTHLDKDLISKAQANIKSQLEAAIDRVKTSPEPLKVLLVGGGSIVAPKSLKGASELVLPPHHDVANAVGAAIASVGGVVDMVQNTSVKSAAEALEYAKTLALDNAVAAGAKKDSVIIAEIESIPLQYVTNQVRTIVKAIGELDSTTTRPDDGLGDETSPDDDTLEDYQAPKTKELHTVKTVNPTAYRPKIIENEQCIAEWHITETDLQWLTWGMYILGCAGGGNPDSSRILLRDHLRKGHTMKVIDSSSLTEDANIYWGGHMGSPAVSVERLASTETIQAVKALMEYMCHDSFDAVMGLEIGGANGLEPFLLGSSKYFDRPVIDADWMGRAYPTYWQTTLAAHKPGELVPCAIDSGDGKTMIMTRAPDDEIVDRALRASCSEMGSRVGMAAKPTKTEYVQKYGVMNTVSLAWRIGRCVAVARTTNTISRVAEAIVEEAGGRDSAKILYRGKITAVERKLYKGHSLGKIIVSGVTEAEAKDALGGEAEALAWGGTLEIPFKNENILAEHTGEGGEKKIIATVPDLIAVLDAGTGQALGVPEFKYGVPVVIVGITCSPRWTEAPIGLDISAPRIFGFHVDYMPLGTFVEPRSVIEEYRDSKYDSGHEK
;
A
#
# COMPACT_ATOMS: atom_id res chain seq x y z
N MET A 1 48.42 16.17 -2.61
CA MET A 1 47.34 16.13 -1.61
C MET A 1 47.35 14.73 -1.02
N SER A 2 47.13 14.57 0.29
CA SER A 2 47.01 13.25 0.91
C SER A 2 45.81 12.51 0.31
N GLN A 3 45.94 11.20 0.08
CA GLN A 3 44.83 10.33 -0.31
C GLN A 3 43.74 10.42 0.78
N ARG A 4 42.48 10.56 0.36
CA ARG A 4 41.32 10.65 1.26
C ARG A 4 40.49 9.37 1.20
N TYR A 5 39.72 9.12 2.25
CA TYR A 5 38.96 7.88 2.40
C TYR A 5 37.53 8.12 2.93
N ARG A 6 36.60 7.23 2.57
CA ARG A 6 35.27 7.14 3.19
C ARG A 6 35.10 5.80 3.86
N VAL A 7 34.35 5.78 4.96
CA VAL A 7 34.00 4.54 5.64
C VAL A 7 32.51 4.31 5.51
N GLY A 8 32.12 3.10 5.11
CA GLY A 8 30.73 2.64 5.09
C GLY A 8 30.55 1.49 6.05
N VAL A 9 29.49 1.52 6.82
CA VAL A 9 29.08 0.42 7.69
C VAL A 9 27.61 0.11 7.44
N ASP A 10 27.26 -1.17 7.29
CA ASP A 10 25.87 -1.61 7.18
C ASP A 10 25.58 -2.66 8.27
N VAL A 11 24.62 -2.35 9.14
CA VAL A 11 24.17 -3.24 10.22
C VAL A 11 22.87 -3.91 9.78
N GLY A 12 23.02 -5.09 9.18
CA GLY A 12 21.90 -5.94 8.79
C GLY A 12 21.43 -6.86 9.93
N GLY A 13 20.39 -7.66 9.67
CA GLY A 13 19.87 -8.63 10.65
C GLY A 13 20.76 -9.85 10.91
N THR A 14 21.67 -10.19 10.00
CA THR A 14 22.57 -11.36 10.14
C THR A 14 24.03 -10.96 10.32
N ASN A 15 24.51 -10.00 9.53
CA ASN A 15 25.91 -9.54 9.56
C ASN A 15 25.98 -8.02 9.65
N THR A 16 27.07 -7.56 10.25
CA THR A 16 27.54 -6.19 10.19
C THR A 16 28.76 -6.13 9.27
N ASP A 17 28.66 -5.27 8.27
CA ASP A 17 29.65 -5.15 7.19
C ASP A 17 30.29 -3.77 7.26
N GLY A 18 31.61 -3.71 7.17
CA GLY A 18 32.39 -2.47 7.19
C GLY A 18 33.35 -2.40 6.01
N VAL A 19 33.49 -1.23 5.38
CA VAL A 19 34.42 -1.00 4.27
C VAL A 19 35.10 0.35 4.36
N ILE A 20 36.31 0.43 3.81
CA ILE A 20 37.02 1.69 3.54
C ILE A 20 37.19 1.83 2.04
N LEU A 21 36.75 2.95 1.48
CA LEU A 21 36.91 3.29 0.07
C LEU A 21 37.90 4.45 -0.10
N SER A 22 38.73 4.39 -1.12
CA SER A 22 39.63 5.48 -1.50
C SER A 22 38.90 6.54 -2.33
N ILE A 23 39.31 7.81 -2.18
CA ILE A 23 38.74 8.95 -2.91
C ILE A 23 39.82 9.60 -3.77
N SER A 24 39.47 9.93 -5.02
CA SER A 24 40.30 10.69 -5.95
C SER A 24 40.47 12.15 -5.50
N ALA A 25 41.40 12.87 -6.14
CA ALA A 25 41.56 14.31 -5.92
C ALA A 25 40.34 15.15 -6.36
N SER A 26 39.48 14.64 -7.26
CA SER A 26 38.21 15.28 -7.65
C SER A 26 37.07 14.98 -6.68
N GLY A 27 37.27 14.05 -5.73
CA GLY A 27 36.27 13.63 -4.76
C GLY A 27 35.47 12.38 -5.18
N GLU A 28 35.87 11.71 -6.26
CA GLU A 28 35.23 10.49 -6.75
C GLU A 28 35.73 9.25 -6.00
N VAL A 29 34.82 8.34 -5.68
CA VAL A 29 35.17 7.08 -5.01
C VAL A 29 35.79 6.10 -6.01
N GLN A 30 36.94 5.52 -5.65
CA GLN A 30 37.74 4.66 -6.53
C GLN A 30 37.67 3.18 -6.13
N ASP A 31 38.49 2.77 -5.16
CA ASP A 31 38.72 1.35 -4.86
C ASP A 31 38.33 0.97 -3.43
N VAL A 32 37.97 -0.30 -3.25
CA VAL A 32 37.81 -0.92 -1.92
C VAL A 32 39.20 -1.18 -1.34
N VAL A 33 39.54 -0.48 -0.26
CA VAL A 33 40.85 -0.56 0.41
C VAL A 33 40.85 -1.68 1.46
N SER A 34 39.75 -1.80 2.19
CA SER A 34 39.55 -2.82 3.21
C SER A 34 38.06 -3.12 3.34
N ALA A 35 37.75 -4.37 3.65
CA ALA A 35 36.41 -4.85 3.92
C ALA A 35 36.44 -5.84 5.09
N PHE A 36 35.40 -5.85 5.89
CA PHE A 36 35.23 -6.77 7.00
C PHE A 36 33.76 -7.10 7.22
N LYS A 37 33.47 -8.38 7.45
CA LYS A 37 32.14 -8.90 7.74
C LYS A 37 32.20 -9.66 9.07
N THR A 38 31.26 -9.35 9.97
CA THR A 38 31.14 -10.01 11.27
C THR A 38 29.66 -10.29 11.58
N PRO A 39 29.31 -11.31 12.38
CA PRO A 39 27.93 -11.53 12.81
C PRO A 39 27.35 -10.28 13.51
N THR A 40 26.08 -9.93 13.26
CA THR A 40 25.42 -8.81 13.95
C THR A 40 25.28 -9.12 15.44
N THR A 41 25.64 -8.14 16.27
CA THR A 41 25.47 -8.18 17.72
C THR A 41 24.09 -7.63 18.12
N PRO A 42 23.49 -8.09 19.25
CA PRO A 42 22.24 -7.51 19.75
C PRO A 42 22.32 -6.00 20.02
N ASN A 43 23.51 -5.50 20.38
CA ASN A 43 23.82 -4.09 20.44
C ASN A 43 24.45 -3.64 19.12
N ALA A 44 23.72 -2.88 18.30
CA ALA A 44 24.21 -2.40 17.00
C ALA A 44 25.51 -1.57 17.10
N THR A 45 25.64 -0.77 18.18
CA THR A 45 26.81 0.08 18.44
C THR A 45 28.09 -0.76 18.60
N GLU A 46 28.01 -1.92 19.27
CA GLU A 46 29.13 -2.85 19.44
C GLU A 46 29.59 -3.43 18.09
N GLY A 47 28.64 -3.84 17.26
CA GLY A 47 28.90 -4.37 15.92
C GLY A 47 29.59 -3.33 15.02
N ILE A 48 29.10 -2.09 15.03
CA ILE A 48 29.71 -0.96 14.31
C ILE A 48 31.13 -0.72 14.80
N THR A 49 31.33 -0.65 16.12
CA THR A 49 32.66 -0.40 16.72
C THR A 49 33.66 -1.48 16.31
N THR A 50 33.22 -2.74 16.35
CA THR A 50 34.02 -3.90 15.94
C THR A 50 34.40 -3.81 14.45
N ALA A 51 33.43 -3.49 13.59
CA ALA A 51 33.66 -3.38 12.16
C ALA A 51 34.62 -2.22 11.83
N LEU A 52 34.37 -1.03 12.37
CA LEU A 52 35.21 0.16 12.20
C LEU A 52 36.64 -0.10 12.66
N LYS A 53 36.82 -0.63 13.87
CA LYS A 53 38.16 -0.93 14.41
C LYS A 53 38.92 -1.89 13.51
N HIS A 54 38.28 -2.97 13.06
CA HIS A 54 38.95 -3.96 12.23
C HIS A 54 39.38 -3.41 10.87
N VAL A 55 38.52 -2.66 10.17
CA VAL A 55 38.90 -2.08 8.87
C VAL A 55 40.00 -1.03 9.00
N LEU A 56 40.03 -0.26 10.09
CA LEU A 56 41.10 0.70 10.40
C LEU A 56 42.43 -0.01 10.70
N ASP A 57 42.40 -1.03 11.55
CA ASP A 57 43.60 -1.79 11.95
C ASP A 57 44.25 -2.52 10.76
N VAL A 58 43.44 -3.12 9.88
CA VAL A 58 43.92 -3.85 8.69
C VAL A 58 44.44 -2.90 7.61
N SER A 59 43.72 -1.81 7.34
CA SER A 59 44.09 -0.86 6.28
C SER A 59 45.27 0.04 6.66
N LYS A 60 45.47 0.29 7.96
CA LYS A 60 46.43 1.26 8.51
C LYS A 60 46.27 2.68 7.93
N VAL A 61 45.05 3.02 7.52
CA VAL A 61 44.70 4.34 7.02
C VAL A 61 44.74 5.35 8.18
N PRO A 62 45.36 6.54 8.00
CA PRO A 62 45.34 7.58 9.02
C PRO A 62 43.91 8.06 9.28
N VAL A 63 43.47 8.09 10.54
CA VAL A 63 42.11 8.51 10.93
C VAL A 63 41.78 9.93 10.44
N ASP A 64 42.76 10.84 10.42
CA ASP A 64 42.62 12.23 9.95
C ASP A 64 42.38 12.35 8.44
N SER A 65 42.58 11.26 7.68
CA SER A 65 42.35 11.21 6.23
C SER A 65 40.97 10.67 5.83
N ILE A 66 40.13 10.37 6.83
CA ILE A 66 38.75 9.91 6.62
C ILE A 66 37.82 11.11 6.53
N ASP A 67 37.20 11.30 5.37
CA ASP A 67 36.30 12.41 5.07
C ASP A 67 34.96 12.29 5.81
N CYS A 68 34.42 11.08 5.95
CA CYS A 68 33.16 10.81 6.66
C CYS A 68 32.98 9.31 6.98
N VAL A 69 32.08 9.04 7.92
CA VAL A 69 31.52 7.71 8.17
C VAL A 69 30.04 7.72 7.77
N VAL A 70 29.60 6.69 7.05
CA VAL A 70 28.20 6.51 6.66
C VAL A 70 27.69 5.18 7.19
N ILE A 71 26.54 5.21 7.89
CA ILE A 71 25.94 4.02 8.50
C ILE A 71 24.57 3.73 7.87
N GLY A 72 24.42 2.53 7.33
CA GLY A 72 23.13 1.88 7.11
C GLY A 72 22.78 1.02 8.33
N THR A 73 21.54 1.07 8.81
CA THR A 73 21.14 0.22 9.94
C THR A 73 19.68 -0.20 9.86
N THR A 74 19.45 -1.47 10.16
CA THR A 74 18.11 -2.05 10.33
C THR A 74 17.59 -1.95 11.76
N ALA A 75 18.38 -1.41 12.70
CA ALA A 75 18.07 -1.40 14.13
C ALA A 75 16.75 -0.69 14.47
N PHE A 76 16.41 0.40 13.77
CA PHE A 76 15.16 1.13 14.02
C PHE A 76 13.94 0.36 13.53
N LEU A 77 14.01 -0.26 12.34
CA LEU A 77 12.93 -1.09 11.82
C LEU A 77 12.72 -2.33 12.71
N ASN A 78 13.81 -2.98 13.15
CA ASN A 78 13.72 -4.15 14.02
C ASN A 78 13.03 -3.82 15.36
N ALA A 79 13.26 -2.64 15.94
CA ALA A 79 12.55 -2.23 17.15
C ALA A 79 11.03 -2.15 16.97
N VAL A 80 10.56 -1.73 15.79
CA VAL A 80 9.13 -1.71 15.42
C VAL A 80 8.60 -3.12 15.18
N VAL A 81 9.34 -3.93 14.42
CA VAL A 81 8.96 -5.32 14.10
C VAL A 81 8.91 -6.21 15.35
N GLU A 82 9.86 -6.04 16.27
CA GLU A 82 9.94 -6.74 17.56
C GLU A 82 8.90 -6.21 18.58
N GLN A 83 8.26 -5.06 18.29
CA GLN A 83 7.27 -4.42 19.16
C GLN A 83 7.82 -4.20 20.59
N ASP A 84 9.08 -3.78 20.73
CA ASP A 84 9.76 -3.70 22.03
C ASP A 84 9.33 -2.43 22.80
N PRO A 85 8.59 -2.56 23.92
CA PRO A 85 8.12 -1.42 24.70
C PRO A 85 9.23 -0.61 25.37
N ARG A 86 10.47 -1.11 25.41
CA ARG A 86 11.64 -0.35 25.91
C ARG A 86 12.24 0.56 24.85
N ARG A 87 11.94 0.31 23.57
CA ARG A 87 12.46 1.06 22.42
C ARG A 87 11.40 1.93 21.76
N LEU A 88 10.13 1.73 22.10
CA LEU A 88 8.99 2.45 21.54
C LEU A 88 8.25 3.23 22.64
N SER A 89 7.89 4.47 22.34
CA SER A 89 7.13 5.34 23.23
C SER A 89 5.63 5.30 22.89
N LYS A 90 4.79 5.44 23.92
CA LYS A 90 3.38 5.77 23.72
C LYS A 90 3.23 7.18 23.18
N VAL A 91 2.30 7.35 22.25
CA VAL A 91 2.11 8.58 21.48
C VAL A 91 0.75 9.20 21.81
N GLY A 92 0.73 10.50 22.08
CA GLY A 92 -0.48 11.32 22.09
C GLY A 92 -0.76 11.86 20.69
N ILE A 93 -1.99 11.79 20.21
CA ILE A 93 -2.35 12.20 18.85
C ILE A 93 -3.38 13.32 18.96
N ILE A 94 -3.15 14.45 18.27
CA ILE A 94 -4.09 15.57 18.16
C ILE A 94 -4.52 15.67 16.70
N ARG A 95 -5.77 15.28 16.42
CA ARG A 95 -6.37 15.38 15.09
C ARG A 95 -7.02 16.75 14.88
N LEU A 96 -6.74 17.38 13.74
CA LEU A 96 -7.30 18.67 13.34
C LEU A 96 -8.44 18.44 12.33
N SER A 97 -9.67 18.36 12.83
CA SER A 97 -10.90 18.40 12.02
C SER A 97 -12.10 18.65 12.91
N ARG A 98 -12.90 19.65 12.53
CA ARG A 98 -14.15 19.95 13.26
C ARG A 98 -15.17 18.82 13.15
N SER A 99 -15.26 18.16 12.00
CA SER A 99 -16.40 17.28 11.66
C SER A 99 -15.98 15.84 11.37
N PHE A 100 -14.78 15.61 10.83
CA PHE A 100 -14.36 14.30 10.33
C PHE A 100 -13.44 13.55 11.30
N LEU A 101 -12.98 12.37 10.87
CA LEU A 101 -11.96 11.55 11.55
C LEU A 101 -12.34 10.93 12.90
N ARG A 102 -13.61 10.99 13.33
CA ARG A 102 -14.06 10.43 14.61
C ARG A 102 -14.44 8.95 14.55
N GLU A 103 -14.92 8.50 13.39
CA GLU A 103 -15.46 7.14 13.24
C GLU A 103 -14.37 6.07 13.06
N ILE A 104 -13.22 6.45 12.50
CA ILE A 104 -12.04 5.58 12.34
C ILE A 104 -10.92 6.10 13.24
N PRO A 105 -10.72 5.54 14.44
CA PRO A 105 -9.65 5.99 15.33
C PRO A 105 -8.26 5.66 14.76
N PRO A 106 -7.18 6.30 15.27
CA PRO A 106 -5.82 5.84 15.01
C PRO A 106 -5.64 4.38 15.41
N PHE A 107 -4.63 3.72 14.85
CA PHE A 107 -4.31 2.31 15.11
C PHE A 107 -5.35 1.27 14.65
N SER A 108 -6.50 1.66 14.08
CA SER A 108 -7.54 0.69 13.70
C SER A 108 -7.03 -0.43 12.78
N ASP A 109 -6.07 -0.17 11.88
CA ASP A 109 -5.55 -1.19 10.95
C ASP A 109 -4.13 -1.66 11.31
N TRP A 110 -3.69 -1.43 12.56
CA TRP A 110 -2.38 -1.86 13.04
C TRP A 110 -2.42 -3.27 13.62
N PRO A 111 -1.29 -3.99 13.65
CA PRO A 111 -1.13 -5.17 14.50
C PRO A 111 -1.45 -4.83 15.97
N GLU A 112 -2.27 -5.64 16.62
CA GLU A 112 -2.76 -5.36 17.99
C GLU A 112 -1.61 -5.16 19.00
N GLY A 113 -0.54 -5.95 18.88
CA GLY A 113 0.62 -5.84 19.76
C GLY A 113 1.38 -4.52 19.58
N LEU A 114 1.61 -4.09 18.34
CA LEU A 114 2.26 -2.82 18.05
C LEU A 114 1.39 -1.63 18.47
N ALA A 115 0.08 -1.72 18.20
CA ALA A 115 -0.89 -0.72 18.68
C ALA A 115 -0.86 -0.60 20.21
N ALA A 116 -0.84 -1.72 20.96
CA ALA A 116 -0.80 -1.69 22.42
C ALA A 116 0.45 -1.02 23.00
N VAL A 117 1.58 -1.10 22.29
CA VAL A 117 2.84 -0.46 22.69
C VAL A 117 2.82 1.05 22.40
N CYS A 118 2.24 1.47 21.28
CA CYS A 118 2.29 2.86 20.82
C CYS A 118 1.06 3.71 21.22
N ASP A 119 -0.10 3.10 21.52
CA ASP A 119 -1.34 3.83 21.82
C ASP A 119 -1.33 4.46 23.22
N GLY A 120 -1.37 5.80 23.25
CA GLY A 120 -1.36 6.62 24.46
C GLY A 120 -2.62 7.44 24.68
N TYR A 121 -2.96 8.32 23.73
CA TYR A 121 -4.11 9.21 23.79
C TYR A 121 -4.50 9.74 22.41
N VAL A 122 -5.80 9.96 22.18
CA VAL A 122 -6.31 10.60 20.96
C VAL A 122 -7.22 11.76 21.34
N GLY A 123 -6.80 12.95 20.95
CA GLY A 123 -7.52 14.21 21.08
C GLY A 123 -8.01 14.73 19.73
N HIS A 124 -9.13 15.44 19.74
CA HIS A 124 -9.70 16.07 18.55
C HIS A 124 -9.93 17.55 18.83
N ILE A 125 -9.52 18.40 17.89
CA ILE A 125 -9.77 19.85 17.96
C ILE A 125 -10.32 20.37 16.64
N ASP A 126 -10.92 21.56 16.69
CA ASP A 126 -11.35 22.28 15.51
C ASP A 126 -10.11 22.62 14.65
N GLY A 127 -10.27 22.47 13.34
CA GLY A 127 -9.20 22.60 12.35
C GLY A 127 -9.59 21.87 11.07
N GLY A 128 -8.60 21.59 10.24
CA GLY A 128 -8.76 20.91 8.96
C GLY A 128 -8.99 21.88 7.80
N LEU A 129 -8.67 21.42 6.60
CA LEU A 129 -8.95 22.11 5.35
C LEU A 129 -9.87 21.27 4.45
N ALA A 130 -10.42 21.91 3.42
CA ALA A 130 -11.05 21.24 2.30
C ALA A 130 -10.02 20.99 1.18
N ILE A 131 -10.43 20.22 0.17
CA ILE A 131 -9.56 19.80 -0.94
C ILE A 131 -9.01 20.97 -1.77
N ASP A 132 -9.69 22.11 -1.79
CA ASP A 132 -9.26 23.33 -2.46
C ASP A 132 -8.33 24.21 -1.60
N GLY A 133 -8.03 23.80 -0.37
CA GLY A 133 -7.21 24.51 0.60
C GLY A 133 -7.98 25.51 1.49
N SER A 134 -9.30 25.65 1.32
CA SER A 134 -10.12 26.48 2.22
C SER A 134 -10.22 25.85 3.63
N GLN A 135 -10.43 26.66 4.67
CA GLN A 135 -10.54 26.13 6.05
C GLN A 135 -11.89 25.45 6.29
N GLU A 136 -11.85 24.24 6.86
CA GLU A 136 -13.03 23.64 7.48
C GLU A 136 -13.41 24.43 8.75
N ALA A 137 -12.42 24.66 9.61
CA ALA A 137 -12.55 25.49 10.81
C ALA A 137 -11.18 26.08 11.22
N PRO A 138 -11.15 27.24 11.91
CA PRO A 138 -9.93 27.77 12.49
C PRO A 138 -9.55 27.02 13.78
N ILE A 139 -8.24 26.97 14.07
CA ILE A 139 -7.71 26.41 15.33
C ILE A 139 -8.19 27.24 16.52
N LYS A 140 -8.69 26.55 17.56
CA LYS A 140 -9.04 27.16 18.85
C LYS A 140 -8.02 26.77 19.91
N GLU A 141 -7.19 27.72 20.31
CA GLU A 141 -6.11 27.50 21.29
C GLU A 141 -6.59 26.86 22.60
N ALA A 142 -7.77 27.22 23.11
CA ALA A 142 -8.32 26.64 24.32
C ALA A 142 -8.51 25.11 24.23
N GLN A 143 -8.89 24.59 23.06
CA GLN A 143 -9.01 23.14 22.83
C GLN A 143 -7.64 22.46 22.84
N VAL A 144 -6.61 23.10 22.25
CA VAL A 144 -5.22 22.59 22.26
C VAL A 144 -4.70 22.48 23.69
N ILE A 145 -4.90 23.53 24.51
CA ILE A 145 -4.49 23.55 25.92
C ILE A 145 -5.19 22.42 26.70
N GLU A 146 -6.46 22.15 26.41
CA GLU A 146 -7.19 21.04 27.03
C GLU A 146 -6.59 19.69 26.65
N GLN A 147 -6.26 19.46 25.37
CA GLN A 147 -5.57 18.23 24.96
C GLN A 147 -4.21 18.10 25.64
N CYS A 148 -3.45 19.19 25.76
CA CYS A 148 -2.15 19.21 26.45
C CYS A 148 -2.26 18.78 27.91
N LYS A 149 -3.32 19.19 28.63
CA LYS A 149 -3.56 18.77 30.01
C LYS A 149 -3.77 17.25 30.13
N GLU A 150 -4.53 16.64 29.22
CA GLU A 150 -4.73 15.19 29.21
C GLU A 150 -3.46 14.42 28.83
N ILE A 151 -2.67 14.93 27.87
CA ILE A 151 -1.36 14.37 27.51
C ILE A 151 -0.41 14.40 28.72
N LYS A 152 -0.33 15.53 29.42
CA LYS A 152 0.50 15.69 30.64
C LYS A 152 0.07 14.74 31.75
N LYS A 153 -1.24 14.63 32.00
CA LYS A 153 -1.82 13.74 33.02
C LYS A 153 -1.48 12.26 32.77
N ARG A 154 -1.31 11.87 31.52
CA ARG A 154 -0.92 10.51 31.10
C ARG A 154 0.59 10.30 31.04
N GLY A 155 1.39 11.34 31.28
CA GLY A 155 2.86 11.26 31.22
C GLY A 155 3.40 10.95 29.83
N LEU A 156 2.65 11.30 28.77
CA LEU A 156 3.09 11.05 27.39
C LEU A 156 4.16 12.05 26.99
N THR A 157 5.19 11.53 26.34
CA THR A 157 6.39 12.29 25.99
C THR A 157 6.58 12.51 24.50
N ALA A 158 5.71 11.91 23.68
CA ALA A 158 5.68 12.07 22.24
C ALA A 158 4.26 12.43 21.78
N VAL A 159 4.14 13.43 20.92
CA VAL A 159 2.87 13.96 20.42
C VAL A 159 2.91 14.08 18.90
N VAL A 160 1.87 13.58 18.23
CA VAL A 160 1.62 13.77 16.80
C VAL A 160 0.49 14.77 16.62
N VAL A 161 0.68 15.75 15.74
CA VAL A 161 -0.37 16.66 15.27
C VAL A 161 -0.66 16.32 13.80
N ALA A 162 -1.92 15.96 13.50
CA ALA A 162 -2.34 15.51 12.18
C ALA A 162 -3.62 16.21 11.71
N GLY A 163 -3.52 17.00 10.65
CA GLY A 163 -4.66 17.72 10.05
C GLY A 163 -5.08 17.19 8.69
N VAL A 164 -6.38 17.28 8.40
CA VAL A 164 -6.95 17.00 7.07
C VAL A 164 -6.36 18.01 6.08
N TYR A 165 -5.76 17.50 4.99
CA TYR A 165 -5.08 18.30 3.95
C TYR A 165 -3.91 19.18 4.47
N SER A 166 -3.31 18.86 5.62
CA SER A 166 -2.16 19.64 6.11
C SER A 166 -0.94 19.73 5.17
N PRO A 167 -0.63 18.74 4.30
CA PRO A 167 0.50 18.87 3.35
C PRO A 167 0.34 19.97 2.29
N ILE A 168 -0.87 20.52 2.13
CA ILE A 168 -1.15 21.59 1.16
C ILE A 168 -1.46 22.93 1.85
N ASP A 169 -1.30 22.99 3.17
CA ASP A 169 -1.60 24.17 3.98
C ASP A 169 -0.49 25.22 3.92
N GLU A 170 -0.42 25.95 2.81
CA GLU A 170 0.55 27.05 2.65
C GLU A 170 0.12 28.35 3.35
N VAL A 171 -1.17 28.48 3.70
CA VAL A 171 -1.77 29.75 4.14
C VAL A 171 -1.99 29.79 5.66
N PHE A 172 -2.57 28.73 6.22
CA PHE A 172 -3.00 28.72 7.61
C PHE A 172 -2.00 28.06 8.55
N GLN A 173 -1.18 27.13 8.04
CA GLN A 173 -0.13 26.40 8.77
C GLN A 173 -0.65 25.86 10.12
N GLN A 174 -1.80 25.18 10.08
CA GLN A 174 -2.54 24.80 11.28
C GLN A 174 -1.76 23.84 12.18
N GLU A 175 -1.03 22.88 11.61
CA GLU A 175 -0.20 21.96 12.39
C GLU A 175 0.94 22.67 13.12
N ASP A 176 1.59 23.66 12.49
CA ASP A 176 2.67 24.43 13.13
C ASP A 176 2.15 25.28 14.29
N LYS A 177 1.01 25.96 14.10
CA LYS A 177 0.36 26.73 15.17
C LYS A 177 0.01 25.87 16.38
N VAL A 178 -0.50 24.66 16.14
CA VAL A 178 -0.81 23.72 17.22
C VAL A 178 0.47 23.21 17.89
N ALA A 179 1.51 22.89 17.11
CA ALA A 179 2.80 22.48 17.63
C ALA A 179 3.44 23.54 18.54
N ASP A 180 3.37 24.83 18.17
CA ASP A 180 3.87 25.94 18.99
C ASP A 180 3.17 26.03 20.35
N ILE A 181 1.84 25.85 20.37
CA ILE A 181 1.06 25.83 21.61
C ILE A 181 1.43 24.59 22.45
N VAL A 182 1.54 23.41 21.83
CA VAL A 182 1.93 22.17 22.51
C VAL A 182 3.33 22.32 23.14
N ALA A 183 4.30 22.89 22.41
CA ALA A 183 5.65 23.11 22.92
C ALA A 183 5.67 24.05 24.14
N ARG A 184 4.80 25.06 24.14
CA ARG A 184 4.63 26.00 25.26
C ARG A 184 4.02 25.34 26.49
N GLU A 185 2.97 24.53 26.31
CA GLU A 185 2.24 23.90 27.42
C GLU A 185 2.93 22.63 27.96
N LEU A 186 3.70 21.94 27.10
CA LEU A 186 4.42 20.70 27.39
C LEU A 186 5.91 20.81 27.02
N PRO A 187 6.71 21.59 27.75
CA PRO A 187 8.15 21.68 27.50
C PRO A 187 8.83 20.30 27.62
N GLY A 188 9.67 19.96 26.64
CA GLY A 188 10.44 18.70 26.60
C GLY A 188 9.71 17.51 25.96
N VAL A 189 8.47 17.69 25.49
CA VAL A 189 7.76 16.68 24.70
C VAL A 189 8.23 16.72 23.25
N ASP A 190 8.37 15.54 22.64
CA ASP A 190 8.66 15.38 21.23
C ASP A 190 7.40 15.64 20.40
N ILE A 191 7.46 16.60 19.47
CA ILE A 191 6.29 17.00 18.66
C ILE A 191 6.56 16.69 17.19
N VAL A 192 5.74 15.81 16.63
CA VAL A 192 5.77 15.42 15.22
C VAL A 192 4.58 16.05 14.51
N ARG A 193 4.86 16.82 13.45
CA ARG A 193 3.86 17.40 12.57
C ARG A 193 3.71 16.50 11.35
N SER A 194 2.51 16.03 11.10
CA SER A 194 2.29 14.97 10.12
C SER A 194 2.72 15.38 8.70
N HIS A 195 2.53 16.65 8.33
CA HIS A 195 2.91 17.17 7.01
C HIS A 195 4.43 17.17 6.74
N THR A 196 5.26 17.14 7.78
CA THR A 196 6.73 17.08 7.65
C THR A 196 7.24 15.65 7.44
N VAL A 197 6.43 14.66 7.84
CA VAL A 197 6.78 13.23 7.77
C VAL A 197 6.40 12.65 6.42
N SER A 198 5.17 12.93 5.96
CA SER A 198 4.61 12.35 4.74
C SER A 198 3.53 13.24 4.08
N ASN A 199 3.10 12.85 2.88
CA ASN A 199 2.20 13.61 2.00
C ASN A 199 0.72 13.17 2.09
N ILE A 200 -0.08 13.55 1.09
CA ILE A 200 -1.52 13.24 0.98
C ILE A 200 -1.79 11.72 1.18
N GLY A 201 -2.84 11.43 1.93
CA GLY A 201 -3.15 10.11 2.50
C GLY A 201 -3.22 10.21 4.01
N PHE A 202 -4.38 10.61 4.56
CA PHE A 202 -4.49 10.96 5.98
C PHE A 202 -4.11 9.78 6.89
N LYS A 203 -4.69 8.60 6.64
CA LYS A 203 -4.44 7.39 7.45
C LYS A 203 -2.96 7.01 7.42
N GLU A 204 -2.37 6.96 6.24
CA GLU A 204 -0.99 6.52 6.04
C GLU A 204 0.03 7.55 6.54
N ARG A 205 -0.27 8.85 6.39
CA ARG A 205 0.53 9.94 6.94
C ARG A 205 0.49 9.96 8.45
N GLU A 206 -0.69 9.78 9.04
CA GLU A 206 -0.85 9.66 10.48
C GLU A 206 -0.07 8.44 11.00
N ASN A 207 -0.22 7.28 10.34
CA ASN A 207 0.50 6.06 10.71
C ASN A 207 2.03 6.27 10.71
N ALA A 208 2.57 6.84 9.63
CA ALA A 208 4.00 7.15 9.54
C ALA A 208 4.45 8.11 10.64
N SER A 209 3.63 9.11 10.95
CA SER A 209 3.92 10.10 12.00
C SER A 209 3.94 9.49 13.40
N ILE A 210 3.01 8.56 13.66
CA ILE A 210 2.98 7.79 14.92
C ILE A 210 4.20 6.89 15.03
N LEU A 211 4.55 6.14 13.98
CA LEU A 211 5.77 5.31 13.97
C LEU A 211 7.02 6.15 14.22
N ASN A 212 7.11 7.32 13.60
CA ASN A 212 8.20 8.25 13.81
C ASN A 212 8.26 8.71 15.27
N ALA A 213 7.16 9.24 15.80
CA ALA A 213 7.06 9.72 17.18
C ALA A 213 7.41 8.63 18.20
N ALA A 214 6.97 7.38 17.96
CA ALA A 214 7.23 6.26 18.85
C ALA A 214 8.73 5.90 18.94
N ILE A 215 9.50 6.03 17.86
CA ILE A 215 10.91 5.60 17.80
C ILE A 215 11.93 6.73 18.06
N LEU A 216 11.52 8.01 18.09
CA LEU A 216 12.42 9.17 18.19
C LEU A 216 13.47 9.06 19.31
N ARG A 217 13.04 8.70 20.52
CA ARG A 217 13.92 8.62 21.70
C ARG A 217 14.99 7.55 21.54
N TYR A 218 14.59 6.35 21.08
CA TYR A 218 15.51 5.27 20.80
C TYR A 218 16.51 5.67 19.70
N ALA A 219 16.02 6.28 18.62
CA ALA A 219 16.87 6.75 17.53
C ALA A 219 17.93 7.75 18.01
N ARG A 220 17.53 8.77 18.79
CA ARG A 220 18.47 9.77 19.36
C ARG A 220 19.50 9.16 20.29
N ARG A 221 19.11 8.18 21.12
CA ARG A 221 20.05 7.44 21.96
C ARG A 221 21.06 6.67 21.11
N THR A 222 20.60 5.88 20.15
CA THR A 222 21.46 5.09 19.27
C THR A 222 22.43 5.97 18.48
N LEU A 223 21.99 7.12 17.97
CA LEU A 223 22.87 8.06 17.26
C LEU A 223 23.96 8.65 18.16
N ARG A 224 23.64 8.97 19.43
CA ARG A 224 24.64 9.42 20.42
C ARG A 224 25.66 8.32 20.72
N GLU A 225 25.21 7.08 20.86
CA GLU A 225 26.08 5.91 21.05
C GLU A 225 27.03 5.71 19.84
N PHE A 226 26.55 5.89 18.60
CA PHE A 226 27.39 5.79 17.40
C PHE A 226 28.51 6.84 17.38
N LYS A 227 28.19 8.08 17.77
CA LYS A 227 29.20 9.13 17.88
C LYS A 227 30.22 8.86 18.98
N ALA A 228 29.76 8.37 20.13
CA ALA A 228 30.65 7.99 21.22
C ALA A 228 31.65 6.91 20.75
N SER A 229 31.19 5.93 19.98
CA SER A 229 32.05 4.92 19.34
C SER A 229 33.05 5.50 18.36
N MET A 230 32.65 6.46 17.51
CA MET A 230 33.57 7.16 16.60
C MET A 230 34.64 7.92 17.37
N LYS A 231 34.26 8.64 18.42
CA LYS A 231 35.18 9.39 19.28
C LYS A 231 36.17 8.48 20.00
N ALA A 232 35.73 7.30 20.47
CA ALA A 232 36.61 6.30 21.07
C ALA A 232 37.67 5.75 20.09
N LEU A 233 37.39 5.82 18.78
CA LEU A 233 38.32 5.47 17.71
C LEU A 233 39.12 6.68 17.18
N ASN A 234 39.03 7.85 17.84
CA ASN A 234 39.63 9.13 17.42
C ASN A 234 39.19 9.61 16.03
N LEU A 235 37.98 9.25 15.58
CA LEU A 235 37.40 9.78 14.34
C LEU A 235 36.68 11.10 14.64
N THR A 236 37.13 12.19 14.00
CA THR A 236 36.54 13.54 14.14
C THR A 236 35.70 13.95 12.93
N CYS A 237 35.50 13.04 11.98
CA CYS A 237 34.77 13.32 10.74
C CYS A 237 33.24 13.22 10.93
N PRO A 238 32.44 13.81 10.02
CA PRO A 238 30.98 13.75 10.12
C PRO A 238 30.42 12.32 9.98
N LEU A 239 29.33 12.07 10.70
CA LEU A 239 28.53 10.85 10.63
C LEU A 239 27.23 11.09 9.83
N TYR A 240 27.00 10.24 8.83
CA TYR A 240 25.77 10.24 8.04
C TYR A 240 25.03 8.90 8.15
N LEU A 241 23.73 8.94 7.89
CA LEU A 241 22.90 7.75 7.76
C LEU A 241 22.34 7.62 6.34
N THR A 242 22.25 6.40 5.85
CA THR A 242 21.58 6.11 4.58
C THR A 242 20.06 6.23 4.72
N GLN A 243 19.44 6.95 3.81
CA GLN A 243 17.99 7.03 3.65
C GLN A 243 17.43 5.93 2.73
N ASN A 244 16.14 5.64 2.87
CA ASN A 244 15.41 4.66 2.06
C ASN A 244 15.55 4.92 0.55
N ASP A 245 15.72 6.17 0.15
CA ASP A 245 15.73 6.59 -1.25
C ASP A 245 17.12 6.53 -1.91
N GLY A 246 18.15 6.08 -1.20
CA GLY A 246 19.52 5.95 -1.71
C GLY A 246 20.39 7.19 -1.56
N THR A 247 19.91 8.20 -0.84
CA THR A 247 20.68 9.37 -0.43
C THR A 247 21.12 9.25 1.03
N VAL A 248 21.89 10.21 1.52
CA VAL A 248 22.30 10.28 2.93
C VAL A 248 21.81 11.52 3.63
N VAL A 249 21.63 11.38 4.94
CA VAL A 249 21.15 12.41 5.85
C VAL A 249 22.12 12.56 7.03
N ASP A 250 22.26 13.77 7.56
CA ASP A 250 23.06 13.99 8.77
C ASP A 250 22.36 13.48 10.04
N CYS A 251 23.11 13.37 11.14
CA CYS A 251 22.60 12.84 12.40
C CYS A 251 21.41 13.64 12.95
N LYS A 252 21.45 14.98 12.84
CA LYS A 252 20.36 15.85 13.33
C LYS A 252 19.05 15.51 12.63
N THR A 253 19.06 15.57 11.30
CA THR A 253 17.86 15.34 10.49
C THR A 253 17.39 13.88 10.59
N ALA A 254 18.33 12.92 10.68
CA ALA A 254 18.01 11.51 10.94
C ALA A 254 17.33 11.30 12.30
N SER A 255 17.67 12.13 13.30
CA SER A 255 17.10 12.05 14.64
C SER A 255 15.70 12.66 14.75
N ASP A 256 15.30 13.48 13.78
CA ASP A 256 13.95 14.06 13.70
C ASP A 256 12.99 13.17 12.88
N ILE A 257 13.49 12.47 11.86
CA ILE A 257 12.69 11.58 11.01
C ILE A 257 13.38 10.21 10.78
N PRO A 258 13.63 9.40 11.84
CA PRO A 258 14.32 8.10 11.74
C PRO A 258 13.63 7.08 10.84
N ILE A 259 12.32 7.18 10.62
CA ILE A 259 11.60 6.24 9.73
C ILE A 259 12.11 6.28 8.27
N ARG A 260 12.80 7.37 7.88
CA ARG A 260 13.43 7.51 6.57
C ARG A 260 14.67 6.64 6.38
N THR A 261 15.12 5.89 7.40
CA THR A 261 16.27 4.98 7.30
C THR A 261 15.88 3.50 7.43
N PHE A 262 14.58 3.16 7.54
CA PHE A 262 14.10 1.78 7.76
C PHE A 262 14.52 0.78 6.67
N SER A 263 14.71 1.23 5.44
CA SER A 263 15.05 0.42 4.26
C SER A 263 16.44 0.75 3.72
N SER A 264 17.37 1.14 4.60
CA SER A 264 18.73 1.50 4.18
C SER A 264 19.50 0.32 3.59
N GLY A 265 19.33 -0.90 4.12
CA GLY A 265 20.08 -2.10 3.72
C GLY A 265 19.90 -2.47 2.25
N PRO A 266 18.67 -2.77 1.78
CA PRO A 266 18.43 -3.09 0.37
C PRO A 266 18.86 -1.96 -0.59
N THR A 267 18.61 -0.71 -0.20
CA THR A 267 19.04 0.47 -0.95
C THR A 267 20.56 0.56 -1.08
N ASN A 268 21.27 0.31 0.01
CA ASN A 268 22.72 0.22 0.05
C ASN A 268 23.22 -0.90 -0.87
N SER A 269 22.67 -2.12 -0.77
CA SER A 269 23.04 -3.25 -1.64
C SER A 269 22.88 -2.91 -3.11
N MET A 270 21.77 -2.27 -3.49
CA MET A 270 21.52 -1.84 -4.88
C MET A 270 22.54 -0.82 -5.38
N ARG A 271 22.75 0.25 -4.60
CA ARG A 271 23.72 1.32 -4.91
C ARG A 271 25.14 0.76 -5.01
N GLY A 272 25.54 -0.08 -4.07
CA GLY A 272 26.86 -0.70 -4.03
C GLY A 272 27.08 -1.70 -5.16
N ALA A 273 26.07 -2.52 -5.51
CA ALA A 273 26.12 -3.44 -6.64
C ALA A 273 26.48 -2.71 -7.94
N ARG A 274 25.79 -1.58 -8.22
CA ARG A 274 26.07 -0.73 -9.39
C ARG A 274 27.51 -0.22 -9.37
N PHE A 275 27.98 0.25 -8.21
CA PHE A 275 29.32 0.78 -8.08
C PHE A 275 30.39 -0.30 -8.31
N LEU A 276 30.25 -1.46 -7.68
CA LEU A 276 31.18 -2.59 -7.80
C LEU A 276 31.19 -3.19 -9.21
N ALA A 277 30.06 -3.12 -9.93
CA ALA A 277 29.97 -3.51 -11.34
C ALA A 277 30.65 -2.52 -12.31
N GLY A 278 31.27 -1.44 -11.82
CA GLY A 278 31.94 -0.43 -12.65
C GLY A 278 30.96 0.49 -13.40
N ILE A 279 29.67 0.46 -13.06
CA ILE A 279 28.64 1.27 -13.73
C ILE A 279 28.64 2.67 -13.10
N ARG A 280 28.77 3.72 -13.93
CA ARG A 280 28.86 5.13 -13.52
C ARG A 280 27.95 6.00 -14.41
N GLY A 281 27.57 7.19 -13.92
CA GLY A 281 26.73 8.13 -14.67
C GLY A 281 25.30 7.63 -14.94
N ILE A 282 24.53 8.36 -15.76
CA ILE A 282 23.19 7.96 -16.22
C ILE A 282 23.34 6.91 -17.33
N GLN A 283 22.56 5.84 -17.26
CA GLN A 283 22.58 4.73 -18.22
C GLN A 283 21.45 4.85 -19.25
N ASP A 284 21.59 4.13 -20.37
CA ASP A 284 20.53 4.06 -21.39
C ASP A 284 19.35 3.16 -20.97
N SER A 285 19.60 2.18 -20.09
CA SER A 285 18.62 1.21 -19.61
C SER A 285 18.63 1.05 -18.08
N THR A 286 17.52 0.52 -17.54
CA THR A 286 17.38 0.16 -16.12
C THR A 286 18.13 -1.14 -15.81
N THR A 287 18.51 -1.35 -14.55
CA THR A 287 19.25 -2.54 -14.11
C THR A 287 18.52 -3.21 -12.94
N ILE A 288 18.48 -4.53 -12.90
CA ILE A 288 17.94 -5.29 -11.77
C ILE A 288 19.10 -5.63 -10.83
N VAL A 289 18.86 -5.56 -9.53
CA VAL A 289 19.77 -6.06 -8.51
C VAL A 289 19.07 -7.16 -7.73
N ILE A 290 19.78 -8.25 -7.48
CA ILE A 290 19.33 -9.34 -6.62
C ILE A 290 20.33 -9.45 -5.47
N ASP A 291 19.91 -9.07 -4.26
CA ASP A 291 20.66 -9.28 -3.04
C ASP A 291 20.30 -10.65 -2.46
N LEU A 292 21.18 -11.63 -2.66
CA LEU A 292 21.01 -13.00 -2.19
C LEU A 292 21.59 -13.15 -0.79
N GLY A 293 20.71 -13.31 0.19
CA GLY A 293 21.06 -13.55 1.59
C GLY A 293 21.14 -15.03 1.98
N GLY A 294 21.22 -15.27 3.29
CA GLY A 294 21.15 -16.64 3.85
C GLY A 294 19.72 -17.20 3.96
N THR A 295 18.73 -16.32 4.02
CA THR A 295 17.31 -16.69 4.22
C THR A 295 16.45 -16.31 3.03
N THR A 296 16.65 -15.10 2.52
CA THR A 296 15.82 -14.46 1.52
C THR A 296 16.68 -13.85 0.42
N SER A 297 16.06 -13.58 -0.72
CA SER A 297 16.63 -12.79 -1.81
C SER A 297 15.74 -11.58 -2.06
N ASP A 298 16.32 -10.40 -2.09
CA ASP A 298 15.62 -9.15 -2.34
C ASP A 298 15.95 -8.64 -3.74
N LEU A 299 14.92 -8.52 -4.58
CA LEU A 299 15.05 -7.99 -5.93
C LEU A 299 14.58 -6.54 -5.97
N GLY A 300 15.38 -5.67 -6.58
CA GLY A 300 15.03 -4.27 -6.82
C GLY A 300 15.46 -3.82 -8.20
N VAL A 301 14.84 -2.74 -8.69
CA VAL A 301 15.21 -2.11 -9.96
C VAL A 301 15.93 -0.81 -9.68
N LEU A 302 17.08 -0.63 -10.30
CA LEU A 302 17.77 0.66 -10.43
C LEU A 302 17.29 1.37 -11.69
N GLU A 303 16.83 2.60 -11.51
CA GLU A 303 16.51 3.50 -12.61
C GLU A 303 17.78 3.87 -13.40
N LYS A 304 17.59 4.48 -14.57
CA LYS A 304 18.71 4.95 -15.43
C LYS A 304 19.69 5.85 -14.65
N SER A 305 19.16 6.66 -13.74
CA SER A 305 19.91 7.52 -12.81
C SER A 305 20.80 6.76 -11.83
N GLY A 306 20.54 5.47 -11.59
CA GLY A 306 21.25 4.64 -10.62
C GLY A 306 20.70 4.67 -9.22
N PHE A 307 19.51 5.24 -9.03
CA PHE A 307 18.78 5.19 -7.77
C PHE A 307 17.74 4.08 -7.81
N PRO A 308 17.40 3.49 -6.65
CA PRO A 308 16.33 2.52 -6.57
C PRO A 308 15.02 3.13 -7.06
N ARG A 309 14.30 2.37 -7.87
CA ARG A 309 12.90 2.63 -8.18
C ARG A 309 12.11 2.66 -6.88
N GLN A 310 11.25 3.67 -6.73
CA GLN A 310 10.41 3.78 -5.56
C GLN A 310 9.19 2.85 -5.63
N ALA A 311 8.78 2.35 -4.47
CA ALA A 311 7.54 1.61 -4.32
C ALA A 311 6.30 2.48 -4.59
N SER A 312 5.12 1.86 -4.62
CA SER A 312 3.86 2.60 -4.67
C SER A 312 3.77 3.64 -3.55
N ALA A 313 2.97 4.69 -3.77
CA ALA A 313 2.62 5.68 -2.75
C ALA A 313 2.12 5.10 -1.41
N TYR A 314 1.76 3.82 -1.35
CA TYR A 314 1.38 3.12 -0.12
C TYR A 314 2.20 1.84 0.00
N VAL A 315 2.83 1.63 1.15
CA VAL A 315 3.66 0.44 1.42
C VAL A 315 3.40 -0.04 2.85
N PRO A 316 3.29 -1.35 3.09
CA PRO A 316 3.26 -1.90 4.45
C PRO A 316 4.66 -1.90 5.07
N VAL A 317 4.77 -1.41 6.30
CA VAL A 317 5.97 -1.44 7.14
C VAL A 317 5.56 -2.00 8.50
N ALA A 318 6.11 -3.16 8.89
CA ALA A 318 5.65 -3.90 10.08
C ALA A 318 4.12 -4.06 10.10
N ASP A 319 3.54 -4.42 8.94
CA ASP A 319 2.10 -4.53 8.69
C ASP A 319 1.28 -3.24 8.90
N VAL A 320 1.94 -2.09 8.99
CA VAL A 320 1.30 -0.77 9.03
C VAL A 320 1.43 -0.10 7.66
N MET A 321 0.28 0.27 7.06
CA MET A 321 0.28 1.00 5.79
C MET A 321 0.75 2.45 5.98
N VAL A 322 1.81 2.82 5.25
CA VAL A 322 2.46 4.16 5.27
C VAL A 322 2.67 4.69 3.84
N ASN A 323 2.95 5.99 3.69
CA ASN A 323 3.04 6.66 2.38
C ASN A 323 4.31 7.52 2.16
N TYR A 324 5.46 7.12 2.72
CA TYR A 324 6.76 7.77 2.48
C TYR A 324 7.65 6.96 1.52
N SER A 325 8.62 7.63 0.89
CA SER A 325 9.51 7.03 -0.13
C SER A 325 10.36 5.88 0.42
N MET A 326 10.33 4.76 -0.30
CA MET A 326 11.16 3.59 -0.06
C MET A 326 11.35 2.77 -1.35
N PRO A 327 12.37 1.92 -1.45
CA PRO A 327 12.61 1.18 -2.69
C PRO A 327 11.52 0.14 -2.93
N GLN A 328 11.15 -0.06 -4.19
CA GLN A 328 10.31 -1.18 -4.58
C GLN A 328 11.15 -2.46 -4.52
N LEU A 329 10.81 -3.33 -3.58
CA LEU A 329 11.46 -4.62 -3.40
C LEU A 329 10.48 -5.75 -3.67
N HIS A 330 10.98 -6.81 -4.31
CA HIS A 330 10.31 -8.10 -4.38
C HIS A 330 11.18 -9.14 -3.70
N SER A 331 10.76 -9.55 -2.51
CA SER A 331 11.48 -10.54 -1.70
C SER A 331 10.96 -11.95 -1.99
N ILE A 332 11.88 -12.91 -2.14
CA ILE A 332 11.56 -14.34 -2.24
C ILE A 332 12.31 -15.12 -1.15
N GLY A 333 11.72 -16.21 -0.67
CA GLY A 333 12.27 -17.08 0.40
C GLY A 333 13.40 -18.00 -0.06
N ILE A 334 14.32 -17.48 -0.86
CA ILE A 334 15.46 -18.22 -1.41
C ILE A 334 16.75 -17.56 -0.94
N GLY A 335 17.63 -18.34 -0.34
CA GLY A 335 18.96 -17.95 0.09
C GLY A 335 19.84 -19.18 0.33
N GLY A 336 21.06 -18.96 0.82
CA GLY A 336 22.01 -20.06 1.06
C GLY A 336 21.47 -21.15 1.99
N GLY A 337 20.73 -20.76 3.04
CA GLY A 337 20.17 -21.66 4.03
C GLY A 337 18.77 -22.20 3.75
N SER A 338 18.18 -21.90 2.59
CA SER A 338 16.85 -22.40 2.24
C SER A 338 16.83 -23.92 2.23
N LEU A 339 15.85 -24.50 2.92
CA LEU A 339 15.71 -25.94 3.08
C LEU A 339 15.26 -26.60 1.78
N VAL A 340 15.83 -27.76 1.47
CA VAL A 340 15.47 -28.55 0.29
C VAL A 340 14.60 -29.72 0.72
N ARG A 341 13.41 -29.85 0.12
CA ARG A 341 12.43 -30.90 0.42
C ARG A 341 11.98 -31.61 -0.84
N THR A 342 11.66 -32.89 -0.69
CA THR A 342 11.14 -33.73 -1.76
C THR A 342 9.71 -34.17 -1.43
N TYR A 343 8.78 -33.94 -2.35
CA TYR A 343 7.39 -34.36 -2.27
C TYR A 343 7.05 -35.22 -3.50
N GLY A 344 7.15 -36.54 -3.37
CA GLY A 344 7.08 -37.45 -4.52
C GLY A 344 8.22 -37.14 -5.51
N ASP A 345 7.89 -36.85 -6.77
CA ASP A 345 8.88 -36.51 -7.81
C ASP A 345 9.28 -35.02 -7.83
N LYS A 346 8.61 -34.16 -7.05
CA LYS A 346 8.86 -32.72 -7.01
C LYS A 346 9.87 -32.36 -5.91
N VAL A 347 10.80 -31.49 -6.25
CA VAL A 347 11.77 -30.89 -5.30
C VAL A 347 11.44 -29.42 -5.14
N VAL A 348 11.36 -28.96 -3.89
CA VAL A 348 11.07 -27.58 -3.52
C VAL A 348 12.19 -27.06 -2.64
N VAL A 349 12.69 -25.86 -2.96
CA VAL A 349 13.66 -25.14 -2.15
C VAL A 349 12.96 -23.96 -1.47
N GLY A 350 13.11 -23.85 -0.15
CA GLY A 350 12.42 -22.84 0.65
C GLY A 350 10.92 -23.12 0.87
N PRO A 351 10.14 -22.14 1.37
CA PRO A 351 10.60 -20.81 1.79
C PRO A 351 11.35 -20.82 3.13
N ASP A 352 11.24 -21.90 3.92
CA ASP A 352 11.91 -22.01 5.22
C ASP A 352 13.43 -22.10 5.06
N SER A 353 14.17 -21.54 6.02
CA SER A 353 15.64 -21.53 6.02
C SER A 353 16.20 -21.74 7.43
N VAL A 354 17.41 -22.28 7.51
CA VAL A 354 18.19 -22.35 8.76
C VAL A 354 18.79 -20.99 9.18
N GLY A 355 18.72 -19.98 8.31
CA GLY A 355 19.10 -18.59 8.58
C GLY A 355 20.54 -18.44 9.09
N HIS A 356 20.71 -17.68 10.18
CA HIS A 356 22.02 -17.46 10.81
C HIS A 356 22.69 -18.75 11.33
N ARG A 357 21.95 -19.86 11.44
CA ARG A 357 22.49 -21.16 11.86
C ARG A 357 23.05 -21.98 10.69
N LEU A 358 23.14 -21.41 9.48
CA LEU A 358 23.68 -22.09 8.29
C LEU A 358 25.01 -22.79 8.56
N THR A 359 25.97 -22.10 9.19
CA THR A 359 27.31 -22.63 9.51
C THR A 359 27.32 -23.72 10.58
N LYS A 360 26.16 -24.06 11.15
CA LYS A 360 25.98 -25.10 12.17
C LYS A 360 25.07 -26.23 11.68
N ASP A 361 23.98 -25.89 11.00
CA ASP A 361 22.88 -26.82 10.73
C ASP A 361 22.95 -27.45 9.32
N ALA A 362 23.66 -26.85 8.36
CA ALA A 362 23.83 -27.43 7.01
C ALA A 362 24.84 -28.59 6.97
N LEU A 363 24.66 -29.49 6.00
CA LEU A 363 25.45 -30.73 5.89
C LEU A 363 26.94 -30.44 5.68
N VAL A 364 27.29 -29.49 4.81
CA VAL A 364 28.70 -29.12 4.53
C VAL A 364 29.41 -28.56 5.76
N PHE A 365 28.68 -28.09 6.78
CA PHE A 365 29.26 -27.63 8.05
C PHE A 365 29.16 -28.67 9.18
N GLY A 366 28.65 -29.87 8.91
CA GLY A 366 28.51 -30.96 9.87
C GLY A 366 27.16 -31.02 10.60
N GLY A 367 26.17 -30.27 10.12
CA GLY A 367 24.80 -30.33 10.60
C GLY A 367 23.98 -31.47 9.96
N SER A 368 22.65 -31.37 10.05
CA SER A 368 21.70 -32.42 9.62
C SER A 368 20.65 -31.96 8.61
N SER A 369 20.60 -30.67 8.30
CA SER A 369 19.61 -30.09 7.40
C SER A 369 20.19 -29.95 6.00
N LEU A 370 19.47 -30.42 4.98
CA LEU A 370 19.83 -30.22 3.58
C LEU A 370 19.39 -28.81 3.12
N THR A 371 20.36 -28.01 2.67
CA THR A 371 20.18 -26.61 2.29
C THR A 371 20.56 -26.32 0.84
N ALA A 372 20.20 -25.15 0.32
CA ALA A 372 20.59 -24.70 -1.01
C ALA A 372 22.13 -24.61 -1.17
N THR A 373 22.87 -24.19 -0.13
CA THR A 373 24.34 -24.22 -0.14
C THR A 373 24.87 -25.64 -0.31
N ASP A 374 24.26 -26.64 0.34
CA ASP A 374 24.66 -28.05 0.19
C ASP A 374 24.48 -28.54 -1.25
N ILE A 375 23.38 -28.15 -1.92
CA ILE A 375 23.12 -28.48 -3.33
C ILE A 375 24.18 -27.89 -4.26
N MET A 376 24.57 -26.63 -4.04
CA MET A 376 25.59 -25.97 -4.86
C MET A 376 26.98 -26.57 -4.67
N VAL A 377 27.32 -27.01 -3.45
CA VAL A 377 28.58 -27.71 -3.19
C VAL A 377 28.54 -29.11 -3.81
N ALA A 378 27.40 -29.80 -3.74
CA ALA A 378 27.22 -31.12 -4.34
C ALA A 378 27.27 -31.10 -5.88
N SER A 379 26.80 -30.02 -6.52
CA SER A 379 26.90 -29.84 -7.98
C SER A 379 28.30 -29.46 -8.45
N GLY A 380 29.20 -29.08 -7.54
CA GLY A 380 30.54 -28.58 -7.85
C GLY A 380 30.57 -27.13 -8.33
N GLU A 381 29.47 -26.39 -8.14
CA GLU A 381 29.38 -24.96 -8.49
C GLU A 381 29.80 -24.04 -7.31
N ALA A 382 30.06 -24.62 -6.15
CA ALA A 382 30.48 -23.93 -4.93
C ALA A 382 31.58 -24.70 -4.17
N ASP A 383 32.48 -23.97 -3.52
CA ASP A 383 33.50 -24.51 -2.62
C ASP A 383 33.35 -23.90 -1.22
N VAL A 384 32.44 -24.49 -0.42
CA VAL A 384 32.10 -24.03 0.94
C VAL A 384 31.96 -25.22 1.88
N GLY A 385 32.57 -25.11 3.06
CA GLY A 385 32.52 -26.17 4.07
C GLY A 385 33.27 -27.44 3.62
N LYS A 386 32.74 -28.62 3.98
CA LYS A 386 33.33 -29.92 3.70
C LYS A 386 32.56 -30.63 2.58
N SER A 387 33.06 -30.58 1.35
CA SER A 387 32.39 -31.18 0.18
C SER A 387 32.12 -32.67 0.30
N ALA A 388 32.94 -33.40 1.08
CA ALA A 388 32.74 -34.82 1.38
C ALA A 388 31.41 -35.11 2.11
N ALA A 389 30.81 -34.12 2.77
CA ALA A 389 29.54 -34.29 3.46
C ALA A 389 28.34 -34.41 2.51
N VAL A 390 28.47 -34.03 1.24
CA VAL A 390 27.35 -33.95 0.28
C VAL A 390 27.54 -34.83 -0.96
N THR A 391 28.62 -35.60 -1.05
CA THR A 391 28.89 -36.49 -2.20
C THR A 391 27.89 -37.64 -2.35
N HIS A 392 27.10 -37.91 -1.31
CA HIS A 392 26.08 -38.96 -1.29
C HIS A 392 24.73 -38.51 -1.87
N LEU A 393 24.56 -37.22 -2.18
CA LEU A 393 23.32 -36.68 -2.73
C LEU A 393 23.11 -37.14 -4.17
N ASP A 394 21.86 -37.47 -4.49
CA ASP A 394 21.47 -37.94 -5.81
C ASP A 394 21.52 -36.81 -6.86
N LYS A 395 21.93 -37.15 -8.10
CA LYS A 395 22.08 -36.16 -9.18
C LYS A 395 20.75 -35.58 -9.67
N ASP A 396 19.67 -36.37 -9.66
CA ASP A 396 18.33 -35.92 -10.03
C ASP A 396 17.79 -34.91 -9.00
N LEU A 397 18.01 -35.17 -7.70
CA LEU A 397 17.69 -34.23 -6.62
C LEU A 397 18.41 -32.88 -6.80
N ILE A 398 19.72 -32.92 -7.07
CA ILE A 398 20.53 -31.72 -7.30
C ILE A 398 19.99 -30.92 -8.49
N SER A 399 19.78 -31.58 -9.64
CA SER A 399 19.28 -30.95 -10.86
C SER A 399 17.90 -30.31 -10.67
N LYS A 400 16.96 -31.04 -10.03
CA LYS A 400 15.61 -30.52 -9.74
C LYS A 400 15.63 -29.36 -8.74
N ALA A 401 16.49 -29.39 -7.73
CA ALA A 401 16.67 -28.28 -6.79
C ALA A 401 17.22 -27.02 -7.51
N GLN A 402 18.24 -27.16 -8.35
CA GLN A 402 18.78 -26.05 -9.15
C GLN A 402 17.73 -25.48 -10.13
N ALA A 403 16.95 -26.34 -10.78
CA ALA A 403 15.86 -25.92 -11.65
C ALA A 403 14.77 -25.16 -10.89
N ASN A 404 14.44 -25.60 -9.66
CA ASN A 404 13.49 -24.92 -8.80
C ASN A 404 13.99 -23.52 -8.38
N ILE A 405 15.25 -23.38 -7.94
CA ILE A 405 15.87 -22.08 -7.62
C ILE A 405 15.85 -21.16 -8.84
N LYS A 406 16.26 -21.68 -10.00
CA LYS A 406 16.28 -20.93 -11.26
C LYS A 406 14.90 -20.40 -11.62
N SER A 407 13.88 -21.26 -11.59
CA SER A 407 12.50 -20.87 -11.91
C SER A 407 11.97 -19.80 -10.96
N GLN A 408 12.26 -19.88 -9.66
CA GLN A 408 11.86 -18.87 -8.69
C GLN A 408 12.52 -17.50 -8.96
N LEU A 409 13.82 -17.47 -9.28
CA LEU A 409 14.54 -16.24 -9.63
C LEU A 409 14.07 -15.64 -10.96
N GLU A 410 13.79 -16.46 -11.98
CA GLU A 410 13.26 -16.00 -13.27
C GLU A 410 11.86 -15.39 -13.13
N ALA A 411 10.99 -16.02 -12.33
CA ALA A 411 9.67 -15.47 -12.02
C ALA A 411 9.77 -14.15 -11.25
N ALA A 412 10.72 -14.05 -10.31
CA ALA A 412 10.97 -12.83 -9.55
C ALA A 412 11.49 -11.69 -10.44
N ILE A 413 12.41 -11.98 -11.37
CA ILE A 413 12.89 -11.03 -12.39
C ILE A 413 11.74 -10.49 -13.22
N ASP A 414 10.91 -11.39 -13.76
CA ASP A 414 9.79 -11.00 -14.62
C ASP A 414 8.81 -10.06 -13.91
N ARG A 415 8.59 -10.30 -12.61
CA ARG A 415 7.71 -9.50 -11.76
C ARG A 415 8.24 -8.08 -11.52
N VAL A 416 9.55 -7.89 -11.39
CA VAL A 416 10.14 -6.56 -11.16
C VAL A 416 10.44 -5.80 -12.46
N LYS A 417 10.55 -6.50 -13.60
CA LYS A 417 10.84 -5.87 -14.89
C LYS A 417 9.83 -4.79 -15.26
N THR A 418 10.29 -3.79 -15.99
CA THR A 418 9.45 -2.72 -16.54
C THR A 418 8.95 -3.05 -17.92
N SER A 419 9.86 -3.49 -18.79
CA SER A 419 9.61 -3.84 -20.18
C SER A 419 9.78 -5.34 -20.39
N PRO A 420 9.27 -5.89 -21.51
CA PRO A 420 9.53 -7.27 -21.90
C PRO A 420 11.01 -7.55 -22.20
N GLU A 421 11.78 -6.51 -22.55
CA GLU A 421 13.19 -6.64 -22.93
C GLU A 421 14.06 -7.21 -21.79
N PRO A 422 15.02 -8.11 -22.09
CA PRO A 422 15.96 -8.57 -21.09
C PRO A 422 16.78 -7.41 -20.49
N LEU A 423 16.94 -7.38 -19.17
CA LEU A 423 17.68 -6.33 -18.47
C LEU A 423 18.98 -6.87 -17.88
N LYS A 424 19.96 -5.99 -17.65
CA LYS A 424 21.17 -6.35 -16.90
C LYS A 424 20.79 -6.69 -15.47
N VAL A 425 21.34 -7.78 -14.92
CA VAL A 425 21.10 -8.24 -13.56
C VAL A 425 22.43 -8.26 -12.79
N LEU A 426 22.49 -7.56 -11.67
CA LEU A 426 23.62 -7.56 -10.74
C LEU A 426 23.29 -8.48 -9.56
N LEU A 427 24.18 -9.42 -9.27
CA LEU A 427 24.04 -10.37 -8.17
C LEU A 427 24.94 -9.92 -7.01
N VAL A 428 24.37 -9.69 -5.83
CA VAL A 428 25.12 -9.33 -4.62
C VAL A 428 24.68 -10.15 -3.41
N GLY A 429 25.33 -9.94 -2.28
CA GLY A 429 25.07 -10.67 -1.04
C GLY A 429 25.95 -11.92 -0.91
N GLY A 430 26.01 -12.46 0.32
CA GLY A 430 26.80 -13.65 0.63
C GLY A 430 26.17 -14.96 0.15
N GLY A 431 24.87 -14.94 -0.14
CA GLY A 431 24.13 -16.05 -0.71
C GLY A 431 24.20 -16.13 -2.23
N SER A 432 24.93 -15.23 -2.91
CA SER A 432 25.05 -15.21 -4.38
C SER A 432 25.55 -16.53 -4.98
N ILE A 433 26.16 -17.38 -4.15
CA ILE A 433 26.56 -18.75 -4.46
C ILE A 433 25.41 -19.65 -4.96
N VAL A 434 24.15 -19.33 -4.64
CA VAL A 434 22.99 -20.10 -5.11
C VAL A 434 22.46 -19.62 -6.46
N ALA A 435 23.01 -18.54 -7.02
CA ALA A 435 22.57 -18.01 -8.30
C ALA A 435 22.99 -18.93 -9.46
N PRO A 436 22.09 -19.24 -10.40
CA PRO A 436 22.43 -20.01 -11.59
C PRO A 436 23.25 -19.19 -12.58
N LYS A 437 23.93 -19.88 -13.50
CA LYS A 437 24.80 -19.26 -14.53
C LYS A 437 24.04 -18.42 -15.57
N SER A 438 22.76 -18.68 -15.77
CA SER A 438 21.89 -17.95 -16.70
C SER A 438 20.45 -17.91 -16.20
N LEU A 439 19.80 -16.76 -16.39
CA LEU A 439 18.41 -16.50 -16.02
C LEU A 439 17.67 -15.92 -17.23
N LYS A 440 16.50 -16.48 -17.56
CA LYS A 440 15.58 -15.89 -18.53
C LYS A 440 15.19 -14.48 -18.07
N GLY A 441 15.14 -13.54 -19.02
CA GLY A 441 14.83 -12.15 -18.73
C GLY A 441 16.04 -11.30 -18.30
N ALA A 442 17.22 -11.92 -18.09
CA ALA A 442 18.49 -11.22 -17.93
C ALA A 442 19.21 -11.09 -19.28
N SER A 443 19.64 -9.89 -19.66
CA SER A 443 20.53 -9.69 -20.82
C SER A 443 21.97 -10.09 -20.50
N GLU A 444 22.36 -9.88 -19.25
CA GLU A 444 23.68 -10.14 -18.69
C GLU A 444 23.53 -10.38 -17.18
N LEU A 445 24.26 -11.36 -16.65
CA LEU A 445 24.41 -11.59 -15.21
C LEU A 445 25.80 -11.17 -14.79
N VAL A 446 25.89 -10.22 -13.86
CA VAL A 446 27.16 -9.70 -13.35
C VAL A 446 27.25 -10.01 -11.86
N LEU A 447 28.28 -10.75 -11.48
CA LEU A 447 28.71 -10.91 -10.09
C LEU A 447 29.95 -10.02 -9.88
N PRO A 448 29.79 -8.81 -9.31
CA PRO A 448 30.90 -7.89 -9.17
C PRO A 448 31.89 -8.34 -8.09
N PRO A 449 33.15 -7.84 -8.10
CA PRO A 449 34.07 -8.06 -6.99
C PRO A 449 33.50 -7.48 -5.68
N HIS A 450 33.83 -8.08 -4.54
CA HIS A 450 33.33 -7.67 -3.21
C HIS A 450 31.80 -7.66 -3.10
N HIS A 451 31.11 -8.49 -3.91
CA HIS A 451 29.64 -8.58 -3.92
C HIS A 451 29.02 -8.89 -2.55
N ASP A 452 29.77 -9.53 -1.66
CA ASP A 452 29.33 -9.95 -0.33
C ASP A 452 29.23 -8.78 0.65
N VAL A 453 29.91 -7.66 0.40
CA VAL A 453 29.86 -6.42 1.22
C VAL A 453 29.29 -5.23 0.43
N ALA A 454 28.49 -5.51 -0.60
CA ALA A 454 27.91 -4.48 -1.47
C ALA A 454 27.07 -3.45 -0.71
N ASN A 455 26.38 -3.85 0.36
CA ASN A 455 25.66 -2.96 1.27
C ASN A 455 26.59 -1.90 1.91
N ALA A 456 27.69 -2.31 2.54
CA ALA A 456 28.63 -1.38 3.17
C ALA A 456 29.30 -0.47 2.12
N VAL A 457 29.58 -0.99 0.92
CA VAL A 457 30.05 -0.17 -0.22
C VAL A 457 29.00 0.85 -0.63
N GLY A 458 27.73 0.44 -0.72
CA GLY A 458 26.59 1.32 -0.97
C GLY A 458 26.48 2.47 0.02
N ALA A 459 26.69 2.20 1.30
CA ALA A 459 26.75 3.22 2.34
C ALA A 459 27.92 4.20 2.10
N ALA A 460 29.12 3.69 1.80
CA ALA A 460 30.30 4.54 1.61
C ALA A 460 30.27 5.44 0.37
N ILE A 461 29.58 5.04 -0.71
CA ILE A 461 29.46 5.84 -1.96
C ILE A 461 28.37 6.92 -1.89
N ALA A 462 27.91 7.22 -0.68
CA ALA A 462 26.89 8.20 -0.33
C ALA A 462 26.80 9.42 -1.26
N SER A 463 25.58 9.69 -1.70
CA SER A 463 25.18 10.90 -2.41
C SER A 463 24.17 11.65 -1.54
N VAL A 464 24.22 12.98 -1.56
CA VAL A 464 23.24 13.81 -0.86
C VAL A 464 22.11 14.11 -1.84
N GLY A 465 20.87 14.21 -1.36
CA GLY A 465 19.75 14.59 -2.18
C GLY A 465 18.85 15.64 -1.55
N GLY A 466 18.15 16.35 -2.42
CA GLY A 466 17.06 17.25 -2.08
C GLY A 466 15.80 16.74 -2.76
N VAL A 467 14.83 16.30 -1.96
CA VAL A 467 13.53 15.86 -2.46
C VAL A 467 12.51 16.94 -2.15
N VAL A 468 11.74 17.30 -3.17
CA VAL A 468 10.54 18.13 -3.05
C VAL A 468 9.39 17.25 -3.49
N ASP A 469 8.39 17.12 -2.63
CA ASP A 469 7.12 16.49 -2.94
C ASP A 469 6.05 17.42 -2.38
N MET A 470 5.44 18.20 -3.27
CA MET A 470 4.51 19.26 -2.89
C MET A 470 3.33 19.32 -3.84
N VAL A 471 2.21 19.77 -3.31
CA VAL A 471 1.02 20.09 -4.10
C VAL A 471 1.03 21.58 -4.38
N GLN A 472 0.89 21.93 -5.66
CA GLN A 472 0.93 23.31 -6.10
C GLN A 472 -0.35 23.67 -6.83
N ASN A 473 -0.88 24.85 -6.52
CA ASN A 473 -2.02 25.42 -7.21
C ASN A 473 -1.59 25.98 -8.58
N THR A 474 -2.17 25.43 -9.65
CA THR A 474 -1.95 25.81 -11.04
C THR A 474 -2.99 26.79 -11.60
N SER A 475 -3.84 27.38 -10.77
CA SER A 475 -4.78 28.42 -11.21
C SER A 475 -4.09 29.77 -11.39
N VAL A 476 -2.96 29.95 -10.68
CA VAL A 476 -2.15 31.17 -10.68
C VAL A 476 -0.86 31.01 -11.52
N LYS A 477 -0.36 29.77 -11.67
CA LYS A 477 0.84 29.42 -12.44
C LYS A 477 0.60 28.16 -13.28
N SER A 478 1.19 28.06 -14.46
CA SER A 478 1.11 26.85 -15.30
C SER A 478 1.77 25.64 -14.61
N ALA A 479 1.38 24.42 -15.00
CA ALA A 479 2.02 23.20 -14.50
C ALA A 479 3.54 23.15 -14.79
N ALA A 480 3.98 23.78 -15.89
CA ALA A 480 5.39 23.92 -16.21
C ALA A 480 6.13 24.85 -15.23
N GLU A 481 5.54 25.99 -14.88
CA GLU A 481 6.11 26.91 -13.87
C GLU A 481 6.14 26.28 -12.47
N ALA A 482 5.10 25.53 -12.10
CA ALA A 482 5.08 24.76 -10.86
C ALA A 482 6.21 23.71 -10.83
N LEU A 483 6.45 23.04 -11.95
CA LEU A 483 7.55 22.09 -12.07
C LEU A 483 8.93 22.76 -11.96
N GLU A 484 9.15 23.87 -12.65
CA GLU A 484 10.42 24.60 -12.56
C GLU A 484 10.69 25.13 -11.14
N TYR A 485 9.66 25.64 -10.44
CA TYR A 485 9.78 26.03 -9.04
C TYR A 485 10.20 24.85 -8.14
N ALA A 486 9.57 23.69 -8.31
CA ALA A 486 9.91 22.49 -7.55
C ALA A 486 11.34 22.00 -7.85
N LYS A 487 11.82 22.13 -9.11
CA LYS A 487 13.21 21.82 -9.46
C LYS A 487 14.19 22.74 -8.74
N THR A 488 13.95 24.05 -8.75
CA THR A 488 14.82 25.00 -8.03
C THR A 488 14.89 24.66 -6.55
N LEU A 489 13.75 24.40 -5.91
CA LEU A 489 13.70 24.05 -4.49
C LEU A 489 14.42 22.72 -4.20
N ALA A 490 14.30 21.72 -5.08
CA ALA A 490 15.00 20.44 -4.92
C ALA A 490 16.53 20.62 -5.01
N LEU A 491 17.01 21.43 -5.96
CA LEU A 491 18.42 21.77 -6.09
C LEU A 491 18.94 22.49 -4.83
N ASP A 492 18.20 23.48 -4.34
CA ASP A 492 18.55 24.23 -3.14
C ASP A 492 18.58 23.33 -1.90
N ASN A 493 17.59 22.43 -1.76
CA ASN A 493 17.56 21.44 -0.69
C ASN A 493 18.76 20.48 -0.74
N ALA A 494 19.17 20.04 -1.93
CA ALA A 494 20.35 19.18 -2.09
C ALA A 494 21.64 19.90 -1.65
N VAL A 495 21.80 21.17 -2.03
CA VAL A 495 22.95 21.99 -1.62
C VAL A 495 22.91 22.27 -0.12
N ALA A 496 21.76 22.59 0.45
CA ALA A 496 21.58 22.81 1.88
C ALA A 496 21.88 21.54 2.70
N ALA A 497 21.54 20.36 2.17
CA ALA A 497 21.91 19.07 2.74
C ALA A 497 23.40 18.72 2.55
N GLY A 498 24.16 19.58 1.86
CA GLY A 498 25.62 19.56 1.67
C GLY A 498 26.13 18.83 0.43
N ALA A 499 25.36 18.88 -0.66
CA ALA A 499 25.85 18.52 -1.99
C ALA A 499 26.77 19.62 -2.58
N LYS A 500 27.83 19.23 -3.29
CA LYS A 500 28.63 20.17 -4.09
C LYS A 500 27.76 20.75 -5.19
N LYS A 501 27.62 22.08 -5.24
CA LYS A 501 26.71 22.79 -6.16
C LYS A 501 26.87 22.38 -7.62
N ASP A 502 28.09 22.23 -8.10
CA ASP A 502 28.38 21.90 -9.51
C ASP A 502 28.16 20.41 -9.85
N SER A 503 27.94 19.56 -8.85
CA SER A 503 27.64 18.14 -9.03
C SER A 503 26.15 17.81 -9.01
N VAL A 504 25.30 18.79 -8.65
CA VAL A 504 23.87 18.53 -8.44
C VAL A 504 23.15 18.38 -9.78
N ILE A 505 22.44 17.26 -9.94
CA ILE A 505 21.60 16.98 -11.11
C ILE A 505 20.19 16.59 -10.66
N ILE A 506 19.20 16.81 -11.53
CA ILE A 506 17.84 16.29 -11.32
C ILE A 506 17.82 14.81 -11.69
N ALA A 507 17.58 13.94 -10.70
CA ALA A 507 17.52 12.49 -10.87
C ALA A 507 16.13 11.99 -11.26
N GLU A 508 15.09 12.65 -10.75
CA GLU A 508 13.71 12.21 -10.88
C GLU A 508 12.78 13.42 -10.95
N ILE A 509 11.80 13.33 -11.85
CA ILE A 509 10.73 14.30 -12.00
C ILE A 509 9.44 13.51 -12.18
N GLU A 510 8.49 13.76 -11.29
CA GLU A 510 7.12 13.32 -11.44
C GLU A 510 6.21 14.54 -11.27
N SER A 511 5.21 14.66 -12.15
CA SER A 511 4.21 15.72 -12.08
C SER A 511 2.86 15.08 -12.25
N ILE A 512 2.18 14.85 -11.13
CA ILE A 512 0.93 14.12 -11.04
C ILE A 512 -0.19 15.15 -10.84
N PRO A 513 -1.08 15.37 -11.82
CA PRO A 513 -2.29 16.16 -11.59
C PRO A 513 -3.06 15.55 -10.42
N LEU A 514 -3.35 16.35 -9.38
CA LEU A 514 -4.13 15.82 -8.28
C LEU A 514 -5.54 15.52 -8.77
N GLN A 515 -5.99 14.31 -8.50
CA GLN A 515 -7.32 13.88 -8.92
C GLN A 515 -8.36 14.76 -8.22
N TYR A 516 -9.31 15.26 -9.00
CA TYR A 516 -10.50 15.99 -8.51
C TYR A 516 -10.25 17.33 -7.81
N VAL A 517 -9.03 17.87 -7.88
CA VAL A 517 -8.73 19.23 -7.47
C VAL A 517 -8.40 20.05 -8.70
N THR A 518 -9.30 20.98 -9.04
CA THR A 518 -9.11 21.81 -10.23
C THR A 518 -7.88 22.67 -10.04
N ASN A 519 -7.02 22.68 -11.05
CA ASN A 519 -5.79 23.46 -11.02
C ASN A 519 -4.89 23.14 -9.82
N GLN A 520 -4.67 21.86 -9.49
CA GLN A 520 -3.57 21.47 -8.62
C GLN A 520 -2.76 20.32 -9.21
N VAL A 521 -1.44 20.38 -8.97
CA VAL A 521 -0.49 19.35 -9.39
C VAL A 521 0.38 18.98 -8.20
N ARG A 522 0.52 17.68 -7.93
CA ARG A 522 1.57 17.17 -7.04
C ARG A 522 2.83 17.03 -7.86
N THR A 523 3.87 17.75 -7.50
CA THR A 523 5.17 17.69 -8.17
C THR A 523 6.18 17.05 -7.22
N ILE A 524 6.80 15.98 -7.69
CA ILE A 524 7.88 15.27 -7.02
C ILE A 524 9.15 15.53 -7.83
N VAL A 525 10.12 16.22 -7.25
CA VAL A 525 11.43 16.41 -7.86
C VAL A 525 12.51 15.96 -6.90
N LYS A 526 13.42 15.13 -7.40
CA LYS A 526 14.61 14.71 -6.67
C LYS A 526 15.85 15.25 -7.36
N ALA A 527 16.59 16.06 -6.62
CA ALA A 527 17.95 16.44 -6.97
C ALA A 527 18.94 15.59 -6.17
N ILE A 528 20.07 15.25 -6.78
CA ILE A 528 21.15 14.47 -6.16
C ILE A 528 22.50 15.12 -6.49
N GLY A 529 23.46 15.04 -5.58
CA GLY A 529 24.83 15.48 -5.83
C GLY A 529 25.85 14.74 -4.97
N GLU A 530 27.13 14.96 -5.27
CA GLU A 530 28.23 14.46 -4.47
C GLU A 530 28.28 15.18 -3.13
N LEU A 531 28.55 14.42 -2.06
CA LEU A 531 28.78 14.99 -0.74
C LEU A 531 30.03 15.89 -0.73
N ASP A 532 29.87 17.13 -0.27
CA ASP A 532 30.99 18.04 0.00
C ASP A 532 31.62 17.72 1.36
N SER A 533 32.82 17.14 1.35
CA SER A 533 33.58 16.80 2.56
C SER A 533 34.40 17.96 3.12
N THR A 534 34.38 19.14 2.49
CA THR A 534 35.19 20.31 2.91
C THR A 534 34.42 21.33 3.74
N THR A 535 33.08 21.30 3.70
CA THR A 535 32.23 22.17 4.51
C THR A 535 32.18 21.70 5.96
N THR A 536 32.69 22.51 6.88
CA THR A 536 32.49 22.35 8.34
C THR A 536 31.02 22.61 8.65
N ARG A 537 30.30 21.59 9.11
CA ARG A 537 28.88 21.75 9.48
C ARG A 537 28.76 22.23 10.94
N PRO A 538 27.70 22.99 11.26
CA PRO A 538 27.39 23.38 12.64
C PRO A 538 27.25 22.14 13.55
N ASP A 539 27.50 22.34 14.84
CA ASP A 539 27.15 21.37 15.88
C ASP A 539 25.70 20.90 15.70
N ASP A 540 25.50 19.59 15.66
CA ASP A 540 24.20 18.99 15.40
C ASP A 540 23.31 18.98 16.65
N GLY A 541 23.82 19.44 17.80
CA GLY A 541 23.06 19.69 19.02
C GLY A 541 22.62 18.43 19.75
N LEU A 542 23.08 17.25 19.32
CA LEU A 542 22.76 15.97 19.95
C LEU A 542 23.54 15.71 21.24
N GLY A 543 24.57 16.52 21.54
CA GLY A 543 25.41 16.35 22.73
C GLY A 543 26.27 15.07 22.70
N ASP A 544 27.38 15.09 23.45
CA ASP A 544 28.31 13.96 23.58
C ASP A 544 28.07 13.12 24.85
N GLU A 545 27.15 13.54 25.72
CA GLU A 545 26.90 12.91 27.04
C GLU A 545 25.49 12.28 27.12
N THR A 546 25.37 11.16 27.82
CA THR A 546 24.11 10.51 28.18
C THR A 546 23.24 11.46 29.02
N SER A 547 21.98 11.64 28.65
CA SER A 547 21.08 12.54 29.39
C SER A 547 20.47 11.80 30.58
N PRO A 548 20.08 12.48 31.68
CA PRO A 548 19.38 11.84 32.81
C PRO A 548 18.08 11.14 32.42
N ASP A 549 17.45 11.54 31.30
CA ASP A 549 16.22 10.92 30.80
C ASP A 549 16.48 9.52 30.18
N ASP A 550 17.73 9.20 29.81
CA ASP A 550 18.09 7.86 29.30
C ASP A 550 18.06 6.77 30.37
N ASP A 551 18.28 7.14 31.65
CA ASP A 551 18.29 6.22 32.79
C ASP A 551 16.87 5.81 33.23
N THR A 552 15.84 6.59 32.87
CA THR A 552 14.44 6.32 33.28
C THR A 552 13.78 5.15 32.53
N LEU A 553 14.42 4.63 31.48
CA LEU A 553 13.94 3.46 30.72
C LEU A 553 14.29 2.12 31.39
N GLU A 554 15.21 2.09 32.37
CA GLU A 554 15.58 0.87 33.09
C GLU A 554 14.53 0.42 34.12
N ASP A 555 13.69 1.35 34.60
CA ASP A 555 12.69 1.09 35.64
C ASP A 555 11.30 0.63 35.12
N TYR A 556 11.18 0.34 33.82
CA TYR A 556 9.91 -0.14 33.24
C TYR A 556 9.68 -1.62 33.54
N GLN A 557 8.83 -1.92 34.53
CA GLN A 557 8.25 -3.25 34.69
C GLN A 557 7.25 -3.49 33.56
N ALA A 558 7.64 -4.34 32.60
CA ALA A 558 6.76 -4.76 31.52
C ALA A 558 5.42 -5.29 32.08
N PRO A 559 4.27 -4.80 31.58
CA PRO A 559 3.02 -5.50 31.80
C PRO A 559 3.19 -6.93 31.31
N LYS A 560 2.69 -7.93 32.06
CA LYS A 560 2.67 -9.32 31.58
C LYS A 560 2.14 -9.33 30.16
N THR A 561 2.99 -9.75 29.23
CA THR A 561 2.66 -9.93 27.81
C THR A 561 1.35 -10.68 27.77
N LYS A 562 0.27 -10.03 27.32
CA LYS A 562 -0.87 -10.79 26.80
C LYS A 562 -0.28 -11.67 25.71
N GLU A 563 -0.60 -12.96 25.75
CA GLU A 563 -0.26 -13.89 24.67
C GLU A 563 -0.46 -13.18 23.34
N LEU A 564 0.56 -13.20 22.47
CA LEU A 564 0.40 -12.74 21.09
C LEU A 564 -0.86 -13.40 20.56
N HIS A 565 -1.93 -12.62 20.38
CA HIS A 565 -3.12 -13.10 19.72
C HIS A 565 -2.69 -13.44 18.30
N THR A 566 -2.49 -14.73 18.06
CA THR A 566 -2.41 -15.27 16.71
C THR A 566 -3.69 -14.82 16.03
N VAL A 567 -3.55 -14.03 14.96
CA VAL A 567 -4.65 -13.72 14.05
C VAL A 567 -5.28 -15.06 13.70
N LYS A 568 -6.51 -15.30 14.18
CA LYS A 568 -7.16 -16.59 14.02
C LYS A 568 -7.40 -16.82 12.53
N THR A 569 -6.63 -17.71 11.94
CA THR A 569 -6.70 -18.02 10.52
C THR A 569 -7.97 -18.81 10.25
N VAL A 570 -8.99 -18.16 9.68
CA VAL A 570 -10.23 -18.83 9.25
C VAL A 570 -9.92 -19.64 7.99
N ASN A 571 -10.26 -20.93 7.98
CA ASN A 571 -10.16 -21.75 6.76
C ASN A 571 -11.33 -21.38 5.81
N PRO A 572 -11.06 -20.72 4.67
CA PRO A 572 -12.12 -20.22 3.79
C PRO A 572 -12.94 -21.33 3.12
N THR A 573 -12.39 -22.55 2.98
CA THR A 573 -13.13 -23.68 2.37
C THR A 573 -14.12 -24.32 3.35
N ALA A 574 -13.78 -24.32 4.65
CA ALA A 574 -14.63 -24.87 5.70
C ALA A 574 -15.63 -23.87 6.27
N TYR A 575 -15.36 -22.57 6.16
CA TYR A 575 -16.19 -21.51 6.73
C TYR A 575 -17.67 -21.61 6.30
N ARG A 576 -18.56 -21.33 7.26
CA ARG A 576 -20.02 -21.27 7.05
C ARG A 576 -20.55 -19.94 7.62
N PRO A 577 -21.26 -19.13 6.82
CA PRO A 577 -21.85 -17.88 7.31
C PRO A 577 -22.93 -18.16 8.36
N LYS A 578 -23.13 -17.20 9.26
CA LYS A 578 -24.08 -17.35 10.38
C LYS A 578 -25.48 -16.96 9.94
N ILE A 579 -26.32 -17.94 9.64
CA ILE A 579 -27.75 -17.73 9.34
C ILE A 579 -28.58 -18.03 10.59
N ILE A 580 -29.45 -17.11 11.00
CA ILE A 580 -30.31 -17.24 12.18
C ILE A 580 -31.74 -16.93 11.78
N GLU A 581 -32.69 -17.80 12.12
CA GLU A 581 -34.11 -17.46 12.02
C GLU A 581 -34.52 -16.59 13.21
N ASN A 582 -35.09 -15.41 12.93
CA ASN A 582 -35.60 -14.53 13.96
C ASN A 582 -37.01 -14.95 14.44
N GLU A 583 -37.59 -14.21 15.38
CA GLU A 583 -38.90 -14.51 15.98
C GLU A 583 -40.06 -14.53 14.96
N GLN A 584 -39.88 -13.88 13.81
CA GLN A 584 -40.82 -13.83 12.69
C GLN A 584 -40.56 -14.94 11.65
N CYS A 585 -39.70 -15.91 11.95
CA CYS A 585 -39.26 -16.96 11.03
C CYS A 585 -38.56 -16.44 9.75
N ILE A 586 -37.99 -15.23 9.81
CA ILE A 586 -37.18 -14.67 8.73
C ILE A 586 -35.74 -15.14 8.95
N ALA A 587 -35.15 -15.73 7.91
CA ALA A 587 -33.74 -16.11 7.91
C ALA A 587 -32.87 -14.85 7.72
N GLU A 588 -32.07 -14.53 8.73
CA GLU A 588 -31.14 -13.41 8.74
C GLU A 588 -29.71 -13.92 8.63
N TRP A 589 -28.94 -13.41 7.68
CA TRP A 589 -27.50 -13.58 7.67
C TRP A 589 -26.83 -12.53 8.55
N HIS A 590 -26.26 -12.98 9.67
CA HIS A 590 -25.55 -12.14 10.63
C HIS A 590 -24.09 -12.00 10.19
N ILE A 591 -23.71 -10.78 9.80
CA ILE A 591 -22.39 -10.49 9.24
C ILE A 591 -21.30 -10.55 10.30
N THR A 592 -20.27 -11.36 10.05
CA THR A 592 -19.05 -11.43 10.86
C THR A 592 -17.92 -10.57 10.27
N GLU A 593 -16.79 -10.43 10.99
CA GLU A 593 -15.59 -9.76 10.44
C GLU A 593 -15.07 -10.48 9.17
N THR A 594 -15.16 -11.81 9.12
CA THR A 594 -14.78 -12.61 7.94
C THR A 594 -15.69 -12.30 6.77
N ASP A 595 -17.01 -12.31 6.99
CA ASP A 595 -17.98 -11.98 5.94
C ASP A 595 -17.75 -10.58 5.41
N LEU A 596 -17.57 -9.60 6.30
CA LEU A 596 -17.29 -8.22 5.95
C LEU A 596 -16.03 -8.08 5.10
N GLN A 597 -14.95 -8.81 5.44
CA GLN A 597 -13.72 -8.80 4.66
C GLN A 597 -13.91 -9.34 3.23
N TRP A 598 -14.69 -10.41 3.07
CA TRP A 598 -14.96 -11.01 1.77
C TRP A 598 -15.92 -10.15 0.95
N LEU A 599 -16.98 -9.62 1.58
CA LEU A 599 -17.86 -8.63 0.98
C LEU A 599 -17.06 -7.44 0.44
N THR A 600 -16.12 -6.92 1.23
CA THR A 600 -15.24 -5.81 0.80
C THR A 600 -14.49 -6.13 -0.49
N TRP A 601 -13.84 -7.31 -0.58
CA TRP A 601 -13.09 -7.69 -1.78
C TRP A 601 -14.00 -7.91 -3.00
N GLY A 602 -15.13 -8.58 -2.81
CA GLY A 602 -16.08 -8.82 -3.89
C GLY A 602 -16.76 -7.56 -4.39
N MET A 603 -17.21 -6.68 -3.49
CA MET A 603 -17.78 -5.37 -3.84
C MET A 603 -16.77 -4.53 -4.62
N TYR A 604 -15.48 -4.58 -4.24
CA TYR A 604 -14.47 -3.84 -5.00
C TYR A 604 -14.26 -4.39 -6.41
N ILE A 605 -14.31 -5.72 -6.58
CA ILE A 605 -14.25 -6.38 -7.90
C ILE A 605 -15.48 -6.02 -8.75
N LEU A 606 -16.67 -6.11 -8.18
CA LEU A 606 -17.93 -5.76 -8.83
C LEU A 606 -18.08 -4.26 -9.11
N GLY A 607 -17.26 -3.43 -8.46
CA GLY A 607 -17.20 -1.98 -8.69
C GLY A 607 -16.59 -1.58 -10.04
N CYS A 608 -15.94 -2.49 -10.78
CA CYS A 608 -15.39 -2.20 -12.11
C CYS A 608 -14.49 -0.93 -12.13
N ALA A 609 -13.60 -0.84 -11.12
CA ALA A 609 -12.72 0.29 -10.82
C ALA A 609 -13.37 1.55 -10.20
N GLY A 610 -14.69 1.52 -10.00
CA GLY A 610 -15.47 2.56 -9.32
C GLY A 610 -16.07 2.16 -7.97
N GLY A 611 -17.08 2.89 -7.54
CA GLY A 611 -17.72 2.75 -6.21
C GLY A 611 -16.86 3.19 -5.02
N GLY A 612 -15.63 3.67 -5.28
CA GLY A 612 -14.65 4.11 -4.28
C GLY A 612 -13.92 2.96 -3.59
N ASN A 613 -12.71 3.23 -3.09
CA ASN A 613 -11.95 2.24 -2.33
C ASN A 613 -12.69 1.96 -0.98
N PRO A 614 -13.05 0.69 -0.70
CA PRO A 614 -13.89 0.34 0.44
C PRO A 614 -13.13 0.21 1.77
N ASP A 615 -11.80 0.35 1.82
CA ASP A 615 -11.00 0.01 3.01
C ASP A 615 -11.37 0.83 4.24
N SER A 616 -11.62 2.13 4.07
CA SER A 616 -12.05 2.99 5.18
C SER A 616 -13.42 2.56 5.71
N SER A 617 -14.38 2.27 4.82
CA SER A 617 -15.72 1.80 5.22
C SER A 617 -15.64 0.42 5.91
N ARG A 618 -14.80 -0.50 5.41
CA ARG A 618 -14.53 -1.79 6.04
C ARG A 618 -14.02 -1.63 7.47
N ILE A 619 -13.02 -0.79 7.69
CA ILE A 619 -12.42 -0.55 9.01
C ILE A 619 -13.49 -0.05 9.99
N LEU A 620 -14.28 0.94 9.56
CA LEU A 620 -15.36 1.51 10.36
C LEU A 620 -16.39 0.44 10.77
N LEU A 621 -16.86 -0.37 9.82
CA LEU A 621 -17.85 -1.42 10.08
C LEU A 621 -17.28 -2.58 10.92
N ARG A 622 -16.02 -2.95 10.72
CA ARG A 622 -15.34 -3.95 11.54
C ARG A 622 -15.22 -3.48 12.98
N ASP A 623 -14.89 -2.21 13.20
CA ASP A 623 -14.83 -1.63 14.54
C ASP A 623 -16.22 -1.58 15.21
N HIS A 624 -17.31 -1.44 14.44
CA HIS A 624 -18.66 -1.60 14.97
C HIS A 624 -18.92 -3.05 15.43
N LEU A 625 -18.56 -4.05 14.62
CA LEU A 625 -18.67 -5.47 14.99
C LEU A 625 -17.90 -5.78 16.28
N ARG A 626 -16.66 -5.30 16.39
CA ARG A 626 -15.81 -5.46 17.58
C ARG A 626 -16.40 -4.80 18.83
N LYS A 627 -17.17 -3.73 18.66
CA LYS A 627 -17.92 -3.05 19.73
C LYS A 627 -19.25 -3.72 20.07
N GLY A 628 -19.59 -4.84 19.41
CA GLY A 628 -20.79 -5.63 19.67
C GLY A 628 -22.02 -5.22 18.87
N HIS A 629 -21.88 -4.28 17.92
CA HIS A 629 -22.97 -3.95 17.00
C HIS A 629 -23.14 -5.06 15.96
N THR A 630 -24.38 -5.33 15.57
CA THR A 630 -24.76 -6.29 14.54
C THR A 630 -25.10 -5.61 13.21
N MET A 631 -24.95 -6.38 12.12
CA MET A 631 -25.42 -6.08 10.77
C MET A 631 -26.03 -7.35 10.19
N LYS A 632 -27.18 -7.22 9.53
CA LYS A 632 -28.02 -8.34 9.10
C LYS A 632 -28.34 -8.21 7.61
N VAL A 633 -28.36 -9.32 6.88
CA VAL A 633 -28.86 -9.39 5.50
C VAL A 633 -30.07 -10.30 5.43
N ILE A 634 -31.10 -9.90 4.69
CA ILE A 634 -32.31 -10.69 4.43
C ILE A 634 -32.54 -10.86 2.93
N ASP A 635 -33.28 -11.91 2.58
CA ASP A 635 -33.80 -12.08 1.23
C ASP A 635 -34.99 -11.14 0.97
N SER A 636 -35.14 -10.69 -0.29
CA SER A 636 -36.23 -9.77 -0.67
C SER A 636 -37.64 -10.35 -0.48
N SER A 637 -37.79 -11.68 -0.45
CA SER A 637 -39.07 -12.36 -0.15
C SER A 637 -39.53 -12.18 1.30
N SER A 638 -38.62 -11.76 2.19
CA SER A 638 -38.93 -11.51 3.61
C SER A 638 -39.56 -10.13 3.86
N LEU A 639 -39.63 -9.28 2.84
CA LEU A 639 -40.25 -7.97 2.92
C LEU A 639 -41.78 -8.08 2.96
N THR A 640 -42.43 -7.32 3.85
CA THR A 640 -43.89 -7.15 3.83
C THR A 640 -44.32 -6.32 2.62
N GLU A 641 -45.56 -6.48 2.15
CA GLU A 641 -46.08 -5.78 0.96
C GLU A 641 -45.91 -4.25 1.04
N ASP A 642 -46.18 -3.65 2.21
CA ASP A 642 -46.13 -2.20 2.41
C ASP A 642 -44.77 -1.66 2.90
N ALA A 643 -43.73 -2.50 2.96
CA ALA A 643 -42.44 -2.13 3.56
C ALA A 643 -41.87 -0.86 2.94
N ASN A 644 -41.27 -0.02 3.79
CA ASN A 644 -40.58 1.20 3.42
C ASN A 644 -39.07 0.94 3.40
N ILE A 645 -38.46 1.02 2.21
CA ILE A 645 -37.05 0.70 2.02
C ILE A 645 -36.25 1.97 1.74
N TYR A 646 -35.28 2.26 2.60
CA TYR A 646 -34.35 3.36 2.39
C TYR A 646 -33.10 2.89 1.66
N TRP A 647 -32.53 3.76 0.83
CA TRP A 647 -31.32 3.48 0.09
C TRP A 647 -30.57 4.77 -0.20
N GLY A 648 -29.29 4.62 -0.54
CA GLY A 648 -28.39 5.75 -0.67
C GLY A 648 -26.94 5.30 -0.83
N GLY A 649 -26.04 6.25 -0.70
CA GLY A 649 -24.60 6.02 -0.79
C GLY A 649 -23.85 7.35 -0.78
N HIS A 650 -22.65 7.35 -1.30
CA HIS A 650 -21.84 8.56 -1.45
C HIS A 650 -21.91 9.11 -2.86
N MET A 651 -21.79 10.43 -2.94
CA MET A 651 -21.60 11.15 -4.19
C MET A 651 -20.47 12.17 -4.03
N GLY A 652 -19.56 12.20 -4.99
CA GLY A 652 -18.48 13.17 -5.02
C GLY A 652 -17.18 12.57 -5.52
N SER A 653 -16.09 13.18 -5.11
CA SER A 653 -14.75 12.82 -5.54
C SER A 653 -14.14 11.71 -4.68
N PRO A 654 -13.67 10.61 -5.30
CA PRO A 654 -12.81 9.62 -4.64
C PRO A 654 -11.52 10.19 -4.03
N ALA A 655 -10.96 11.29 -4.54
CA ALA A 655 -9.77 11.89 -3.96
C ALA A 655 -10.03 12.60 -2.63
N VAL A 656 -11.27 12.98 -2.35
CA VAL A 656 -11.64 13.47 -1.01
C VAL A 656 -11.51 12.36 0.03
N SER A 657 -11.83 11.11 -0.34
CA SER A 657 -11.78 9.96 0.56
C SER A 657 -10.37 9.58 1.04
N VAL A 658 -9.33 10.10 0.39
CA VAL A 658 -7.92 9.88 0.78
C VAL A 658 -7.55 10.72 2.01
N GLU A 659 -8.21 11.85 2.23
CA GLU A 659 -7.97 12.75 3.38
C GLU A 659 -9.13 12.76 4.37
N ARG A 660 -10.37 12.73 3.88
CA ARG A 660 -11.58 12.58 4.69
C ARG A 660 -11.96 11.11 4.74
N LEU A 661 -11.60 10.43 5.82
CA LEU A 661 -11.98 9.03 6.06
C LEU A 661 -13.51 8.84 6.10
N ALA A 662 -13.97 7.58 5.99
CA ALA A 662 -15.41 7.27 6.06
C ALA A 662 -16.05 7.83 7.33
N SER A 663 -17.22 8.45 7.19
CA SER A 663 -17.94 9.10 8.29
C SER A 663 -19.45 8.91 8.14
N THR A 664 -20.25 9.77 8.77
CA THR A 664 -21.69 9.59 8.94
C THR A 664 -22.53 10.34 7.92
N GLU A 665 -21.94 10.83 6.82
CA GLU A 665 -22.65 11.69 5.87
C GLU A 665 -23.94 11.05 5.33
N THR A 666 -23.90 9.78 4.93
CA THR A 666 -25.09 9.05 4.43
C THR A 666 -26.15 8.90 5.51
N ILE A 667 -25.75 8.70 6.77
CA ILE A 667 -26.67 8.64 7.93
C ILE A 667 -27.39 9.96 8.11
N GLN A 668 -26.68 11.10 8.01
CA GLN A 668 -27.29 12.42 8.15
C GLN A 668 -28.24 12.72 6.99
N ALA A 669 -27.87 12.37 5.75
CA ALA A 669 -28.75 12.51 4.60
C ALA A 669 -30.06 11.72 4.77
N VAL A 670 -29.99 10.48 5.26
CA VAL A 670 -31.17 9.65 5.56
C VAL A 670 -32.03 10.28 6.65
N LYS A 671 -31.43 10.76 7.75
CA LYS A 671 -32.15 11.45 8.83
C LYS A 671 -32.89 12.68 8.34
N ALA A 672 -32.24 13.52 7.54
CA ALA A 672 -32.85 14.72 6.98
C ALA A 672 -34.03 14.39 6.06
N LEU A 673 -33.91 13.33 5.26
CA LEU A 673 -35.00 12.88 4.40
C LEU A 673 -36.15 12.27 5.21
N MET A 674 -35.86 11.48 6.25
CA MET A 674 -36.88 10.97 7.18
C MET A 674 -37.66 12.11 7.85
N GLU A 675 -36.97 13.15 8.32
CA GLU A 675 -37.60 14.34 8.91
C GLU A 675 -38.52 15.04 7.90
N TYR A 676 -38.05 15.28 6.68
CA TYR A 676 -38.86 15.88 5.62
C TYR A 676 -40.09 15.04 5.25
N MET A 677 -39.94 13.71 5.22
CA MET A 677 -41.02 12.78 4.89
C MET A 677 -41.93 12.45 6.09
N CYS A 678 -41.61 12.94 7.28
CA CYS A 678 -42.31 12.60 8.52
C CYS A 678 -42.33 11.07 8.78
N HIS A 679 -41.19 10.40 8.52
CA HIS A 679 -41.01 8.98 8.82
C HIS A 679 -40.25 8.81 10.15
N ASP A 680 -40.89 8.17 11.14
CA ASP A 680 -40.24 7.83 12.41
C ASP A 680 -39.35 6.57 12.30
N SER A 681 -39.65 5.69 11.33
CA SER A 681 -38.91 4.46 11.06
C SER A 681 -39.10 3.99 9.62
N PHE A 682 -38.31 2.99 9.23
CA PHE A 682 -38.43 2.24 7.98
C PHE A 682 -38.10 0.76 8.21
N ASP A 683 -38.30 -0.11 7.24
CA ASP A 683 -38.30 -1.56 7.44
C ASP A 683 -36.99 -2.24 7.02
N ALA A 684 -36.35 -1.75 5.96
CA ALA A 684 -35.10 -2.32 5.44
C ALA A 684 -34.25 -1.26 4.71
N VAL A 685 -32.99 -1.62 4.44
CA VAL A 685 -32.09 -0.82 3.59
C VAL A 685 -31.64 -1.60 2.36
N MET A 686 -31.40 -0.90 1.26
CA MET A 686 -30.89 -1.49 0.00
C MET A 686 -29.72 -0.67 -0.55
N GLY A 687 -28.83 -1.33 -1.28
CA GLY A 687 -27.72 -0.66 -1.97
C GLY A 687 -28.18 0.22 -3.13
N LEU A 688 -27.58 1.41 -3.25
CA LEU A 688 -27.56 2.14 -4.52
C LEU A 688 -26.85 1.29 -5.60
N GLU A 689 -25.68 0.80 -5.25
CA GLU A 689 -24.82 -0.04 -6.08
C GLU A 689 -24.08 -1.06 -5.20
N ILE A 690 -23.69 -2.19 -5.78
CA ILE A 690 -22.85 -3.19 -5.08
C ILE A 690 -21.35 -2.82 -5.09
N GLY A 691 -20.95 -1.82 -5.89
CA GLY A 691 -19.55 -1.51 -6.16
C GLY A 691 -18.84 -0.77 -5.01
N GLY A 692 -17.63 -1.22 -4.69
CA GLY A 692 -16.68 -0.50 -3.84
C GLY A 692 -17.21 -0.12 -2.45
N ALA A 693 -16.85 1.09 -1.99
CA ALA A 693 -17.29 1.64 -0.71
C ALA A 693 -18.81 1.83 -0.63
N ASN A 694 -19.46 2.18 -1.74
CA ASN A 694 -20.92 2.33 -1.80
C ASN A 694 -21.65 1.01 -1.52
N GLY A 695 -21.09 -0.13 -1.92
CA GLY A 695 -21.62 -1.45 -1.57
C GLY A 695 -21.67 -1.72 -0.05
N LEU A 696 -20.84 -1.03 0.74
CA LEU A 696 -20.81 -1.14 2.20
C LEU A 696 -21.73 -0.13 2.91
N GLU A 697 -22.24 0.89 2.23
CA GLU A 697 -23.10 1.92 2.85
C GLU A 697 -24.41 1.38 3.43
N PRO A 698 -25.11 0.41 2.80
CA PRO A 698 -26.28 -0.21 3.40
C PRO A 698 -25.97 -0.86 4.75
N PHE A 699 -24.78 -1.43 4.93
CA PHE A 699 -24.38 -2.04 6.20
C PHE A 699 -24.13 -0.97 7.27
N LEU A 700 -23.63 0.21 6.87
CA LEU A 700 -23.51 1.36 7.77
C LEU A 700 -24.89 1.83 8.23
N LEU A 701 -25.82 2.04 7.30
CA LEU A 701 -27.20 2.45 7.60
C LEU A 701 -27.91 1.40 8.48
N GLY A 702 -27.85 0.13 8.07
CA GLY A 702 -28.54 -0.99 8.70
C GLY A 702 -27.94 -1.45 10.02
N SER A 703 -26.72 -1.02 10.36
CA SER A 703 -26.07 -1.37 11.61
C SER A 703 -26.95 -1.01 12.83
N SER A 704 -26.94 -1.89 13.83
CA SER A 704 -27.59 -1.63 15.14
C SER A 704 -27.02 -0.42 15.89
N LYS A 705 -25.88 0.15 15.47
CA LYS A 705 -25.39 1.44 15.98
C LYS A 705 -26.28 2.61 15.53
N TYR A 706 -26.92 2.48 14.37
CA TYR A 706 -27.71 3.55 13.76
C TYR A 706 -29.19 3.17 13.66
N PHE A 707 -29.65 2.64 12.53
CA PHE A 707 -31.08 2.40 12.32
C PHE A 707 -31.53 0.97 12.72
N ASP A 708 -30.60 0.03 12.93
CA ASP A 708 -30.90 -1.38 13.22
C ASP A 708 -31.92 -1.99 12.25
N ARG A 709 -31.60 -1.95 10.96
CA ARG A 709 -32.47 -2.48 9.90
C ARG A 709 -31.71 -3.45 9.01
N PRO A 710 -32.36 -4.54 8.56
CA PRO A 710 -31.70 -5.51 7.70
C PRO A 710 -31.40 -4.90 6.33
N VAL A 711 -30.25 -5.29 5.77
CA VAL A 711 -29.85 -5.03 4.40
C VAL A 711 -30.54 -6.06 3.50
N ILE A 712 -31.12 -5.63 2.39
CA ILE A 712 -31.66 -6.54 1.39
C ILE A 712 -30.50 -7.05 0.54
N ASP A 713 -30.47 -8.35 0.24
CA ASP A 713 -29.52 -8.95 -0.71
C ASP A 713 -29.84 -8.54 -2.17
N ALA A 714 -29.70 -7.25 -2.45
CA ALA A 714 -29.93 -6.64 -3.76
C ALA A 714 -29.36 -5.21 -3.80
N ASP A 715 -29.18 -4.69 -5.01
CA ASP A 715 -28.93 -3.28 -5.26
C ASP A 715 -29.59 -2.81 -6.57
N TRP A 716 -29.50 -1.51 -6.89
CA TRP A 716 -30.14 -0.92 -8.06
C TRP A 716 -29.30 -0.94 -9.33
N MET A 717 -28.08 -1.47 -9.31
CA MET A 717 -27.17 -1.42 -10.46
C MET A 717 -26.58 -2.79 -10.85
N GLY A 718 -26.29 -3.65 -9.87
CA GLY A 718 -25.53 -4.90 -10.04
C GLY A 718 -24.04 -4.69 -10.31
N ARG A 719 -23.59 -3.44 -10.29
CA ARG A 719 -22.23 -2.93 -10.55
C ARG A 719 -22.13 -1.49 -10.05
N ALA A 720 -21.00 -0.81 -10.24
CA ALA A 720 -20.96 0.66 -10.11
C ALA A 720 -21.26 1.37 -11.44
N TYR A 721 -21.91 2.55 -11.35
CA TYR A 721 -22.07 3.49 -12.46
C TYR A 721 -21.59 4.91 -12.09
N PRO A 722 -21.20 5.74 -13.08
CA PRO A 722 -20.70 7.07 -12.78
C PRO A 722 -21.73 8.03 -12.21
N THR A 723 -23.04 7.80 -12.46
CA THR A 723 -24.11 8.74 -12.10
C THR A 723 -25.28 8.10 -11.38
N TYR A 724 -25.88 8.84 -10.44
CA TYR A 724 -26.95 8.40 -9.53
C TYR A 724 -28.21 7.95 -10.26
N TRP A 725 -28.54 8.61 -11.37
CA TRP A 725 -29.73 8.28 -12.15
C TRP A 725 -29.60 7.01 -12.99
N GLN A 726 -28.38 6.44 -13.11
CA GLN A 726 -28.14 5.18 -13.79
C GLN A 726 -28.48 4.01 -12.86
N THR A 727 -29.77 3.86 -12.57
CA THR A 727 -30.32 2.75 -11.78
C THR A 727 -31.35 1.97 -12.59
N THR A 728 -31.51 0.69 -12.29
CA THR A 728 -32.58 -0.13 -12.86
C THR A 728 -33.96 0.42 -12.45
N LEU A 729 -34.09 1.07 -11.28
CA LEU A 729 -35.30 1.78 -10.90
C LEU A 729 -35.65 2.89 -11.91
N ALA A 730 -34.70 3.77 -12.23
CA ALA A 730 -34.92 4.83 -13.23
C ALA A 730 -35.20 4.26 -14.63
N ALA A 731 -34.57 3.14 -14.98
CA ALA A 731 -34.79 2.47 -16.26
C ALA A 731 -36.22 1.95 -16.44
N HIS A 732 -36.82 1.40 -15.37
CA HIS A 732 -38.18 0.82 -15.41
C HIS A 732 -39.27 1.81 -14.96
N LYS A 733 -38.93 2.77 -14.11
CA LYS A 733 -39.85 3.71 -13.48
C LYS A 733 -39.21 5.12 -13.36
N PRO A 734 -39.09 5.87 -14.48
CA PRO A 734 -38.53 7.22 -14.46
C PRO A 734 -39.30 8.17 -13.52
N GLY A 735 -38.57 9.09 -12.88
CA GLY A 735 -39.12 10.12 -11.98
C GLY A 735 -39.23 9.71 -10.51
N GLU A 736 -38.65 8.58 -10.14
CA GLU A 736 -38.70 8.03 -8.77
C GLU A 736 -37.50 8.42 -7.90
N LEU A 737 -36.64 9.35 -8.33
CA LEU A 737 -35.46 9.74 -7.55
C LEU A 737 -35.69 10.87 -6.53
N VAL A 738 -36.84 11.54 -6.54
CA VAL A 738 -37.17 12.64 -5.62
C VAL A 738 -38.46 12.38 -4.82
N PRO A 739 -38.56 12.81 -3.54
CA PRO A 739 -37.58 13.63 -2.81
C PRO A 739 -36.30 12.87 -2.44
N CYS A 740 -35.16 13.55 -2.47
CA CYS A 740 -33.86 13.02 -2.07
C CYS A 740 -33.07 14.07 -1.27
N ALA A 741 -32.03 13.63 -0.58
CA ALA A 741 -31.19 14.49 0.25
C ALA A 741 -29.69 14.21 0.06
N ILE A 742 -28.87 15.25 0.23
CA ILE A 742 -27.42 15.14 0.37
C ILE A 742 -26.94 15.88 1.62
N ASP A 743 -25.88 15.37 2.24
CA ASP A 743 -25.28 15.92 3.44
C ASP A 743 -23.74 15.89 3.38
N SER A 744 -23.09 16.98 3.79
CA SER A 744 -21.64 17.12 3.75
C SER A 744 -20.90 16.50 4.94
N GLY A 745 -21.61 16.14 6.02
CA GLY A 745 -21.04 15.75 7.31
C GLY A 745 -20.56 16.91 8.18
N ASP A 746 -20.46 18.12 7.63
CA ASP A 746 -20.03 19.34 8.34
C ASP A 746 -21.20 20.30 8.66
N GLY A 747 -22.43 19.80 8.55
CA GLY A 747 -23.66 20.52 8.89
C GLY A 747 -24.33 21.25 7.72
N LYS A 748 -23.94 20.97 6.48
CA LYS A 748 -24.67 21.41 5.28
C LYS A 748 -25.52 20.26 4.77
N THR A 749 -26.83 20.49 4.68
CA THR A 749 -27.80 19.52 4.20
C THR A 749 -28.65 20.17 3.11
N MET A 750 -28.93 19.44 2.04
CA MET A 750 -29.88 19.88 1.01
C MET A 750 -30.86 18.77 0.65
N ILE A 751 -32.12 19.16 0.47
CA ILE A 751 -33.20 18.27 0.08
C ILE A 751 -33.76 18.78 -1.26
N MET A 752 -33.76 17.91 -2.26
CA MET A 752 -34.42 18.17 -3.54
C MET A 752 -35.78 17.49 -3.52
N THR A 753 -36.85 18.27 -3.59
CA THR A 753 -38.22 17.77 -3.41
C THR A 753 -38.90 17.36 -4.72
N ARG A 754 -38.48 17.96 -5.85
CA ARG A 754 -39.07 17.76 -7.19
C ARG A 754 -38.03 18.04 -8.27
N ALA A 755 -38.15 17.35 -9.40
CA ALA A 755 -37.37 17.56 -10.62
C ALA A 755 -38.20 17.15 -11.84
N PRO A 756 -37.91 17.70 -13.04
CA PRO A 756 -38.60 17.33 -14.27
C PRO A 756 -38.20 15.94 -14.82
N ASP A 757 -37.00 15.47 -14.52
CA ASP A 757 -36.45 14.18 -14.95
C ASP A 757 -35.37 13.69 -13.97
N ASP A 758 -34.90 12.45 -14.12
CA ASP A 758 -33.91 11.85 -13.22
C ASP A 758 -32.47 12.32 -13.51
N GLU A 759 -32.13 12.66 -14.76
CA GLU A 759 -30.77 13.11 -15.13
C GLU A 759 -30.43 14.45 -14.46
N ILE A 760 -31.38 15.39 -14.43
CA ILE A 760 -31.18 16.69 -13.79
C ILE A 760 -31.04 16.59 -12.27
N VAL A 761 -31.62 15.55 -11.64
CA VAL A 761 -31.42 15.28 -10.20
C VAL A 761 -29.94 15.04 -9.93
N ASP A 762 -29.32 14.10 -10.63
CA ASP A 762 -27.88 13.81 -10.48
C ASP A 762 -27.03 15.05 -10.78
N ARG A 763 -27.29 15.75 -11.90
CA ARG A 763 -26.51 16.93 -12.27
C ARG A 763 -26.58 18.06 -11.24
N ALA A 764 -27.77 18.33 -10.69
CA ALA A 764 -27.97 19.37 -9.69
C ALA A 764 -27.34 19.01 -8.34
N LEU A 765 -27.48 17.75 -7.90
CA LEU A 765 -26.83 17.26 -6.70
C LEU A 765 -25.30 17.28 -6.84
N ARG A 766 -24.73 16.91 -8.01
CA ARG A 766 -23.28 16.99 -8.25
C ARG A 766 -22.75 18.41 -8.22
N ALA A 767 -23.46 19.36 -8.86
CA ALA A 767 -23.10 20.77 -8.79
C ALA A 767 -23.15 21.32 -7.37
N SER A 768 -24.06 20.81 -6.55
CA SER A 768 -24.15 21.13 -5.13
C SER A 768 -23.00 20.54 -4.31
N CYS A 769 -22.64 19.28 -4.58
CA CYS A 769 -21.58 18.57 -3.88
C CYS A 769 -20.22 19.29 -3.99
N SER A 770 -19.92 19.94 -5.12
CA SER A 770 -18.66 20.71 -5.26
C SER A 770 -18.56 21.84 -4.22
N GLU A 771 -19.65 22.53 -3.94
CA GLU A 771 -19.72 23.60 -2.92
C GLU A 771 -19.77 23.05 -1.48
N MET A 772 -20.08 21.77 -1.33
CA MET A 772 -20.19 21.06 -0.04
C MET A 772 -18.91 20.31 0.35
N GLY A 773 -17.76 20.73 -0.19
CA GLY A 773 -16.47 20.08 0.07
C GLY A 773 -16.18 18.87 -0.82
N SER A 774 -16.87 18.77 -1.97
CA SER A 774 -16.66 17.78 -3.03
C SER A 774 -16.87 16.30 -2.65
N ARG A 775 -17.51 16.04 -1.51
CA ARG A 775 -18.00 14.72 -1.09
C ARG A 775 -19.18 14.88 -0.14
N VAL A 776 -20.26 14.17 -0.42
CA VAL A 776 -21.48 14.14 0.37
C VAL A 776 -22.00 12.71 0.50
N GLY A 777 -22.70 12.43 1.58
CA GLY A 777 -23.62 11.29 1.68
C GLY A 777 -24.93 11.65 1.01
N MET A 778 -25.65 10.66 0.51
CA MET A 778 -26.86 10.83 -0.28
C MET A 778 -27.92 9.82 0.16
N ALA A 779 -29.15 10.30 0.34
CA ALA A 779 -30.33 9.48 0.57
C ALA A 779 -31.29 9.68 -0.61
N ALA A 780 -31.68 8.56 -1.22
CA ALA A 780 -32.64 8.54 -2.31
C ALA A 780 -34.07 8.47 -1.77
N LYS A 781 -35.04 8.72 -2.66
CA LYS A 781 -36.46 8.52 -2.36
C LYS A 781 -36.71 7.09 -1.85
N PRO A 782 -37.30 6.90 -0.65
CA PRO A 782 -37.64 5.59 -0.15
C PRO A 782 -38.58 4.85 -1.11
N THR A 783 -38.37 3.55 -1.25
CA THR A 783 -39.13 2.71 -2.19
C THR A 783 -39.99 1.68 -1.47
N LYS A 784 -40.72 0.87 -2.26
CA LYS A 784 -41.61 -0.20 -1.80
C LYS A 784 -41.15 -1.58 -2.26
N THR A 785 -41.61 -2.60 -1.54
CA THR A 785 -41.32 -4.03 -1.80
C THR A 785 -41.54 -4.42 -3.26
N GLU A 786 -42.65 -3.96 -3.85
CA GLU A 786 -42.97 -4.21 -5.26
C GLU A 786 -41.82 -3.81 -6.20
N TYR A 787 -41.21 -2.64 -5.97
CA TYR A 787 -40.17 -2.11 -6.86
C TYR A 787 -38.84 -2.80 -6.64
N VAL A 788 -38.52 -3.17 -5.39
CA VAL A 788 -37.34 -3.99 -5.08
C VAL A 788 -37.43 -5.31 -5.84
N GLN A 789 -38.52 -6.06 -5.68
CA GLN A 789 -38.67 -7.38 -6.29
C GLN A 789 -38.77 -7.34 -7.83
N LYS A 790 -39.40 -6.29 -8.40
CA LYS A 790 -39.55 -6.16 -9.85
C LYS A 790 -38.34 -5.57 -10.56
N TYR A 791 -37.63 -4.63 -9.95
CA TYR A 791 -36.63 -3.82 -10.66
C TYR A 791 -35.23 -3.92 -10.06
N GLY A 792 -35.07 -4.38 -8.81
CA GLY A 792 -33.77 -4.59 -8.20
C GLY A 792 -32.97 -5.70 -8.89
N VAL A 793 -31.64 -5.60 -8.78
CA VAL A 793 -30.73 -6.69 -9.14
C VAL A 793 -30.52 -7.54 -7.89
N MET A 794 -31.03 -8.78 -7.91
CA MET A 794 -31.08 -9.67 -6.75
C MET A 794 -29.73 -10.38 -6.51
N ASN A 795 -29.51 -10.80 -5.26
CA ASN A 795 -28.41 -11.63 -4.78
C ASN A 795 -27.00 -11.03 -4.99
N THR A 796 -26.91 -9.71 -5.05
CA THR A 796 -25.63 -9.03 -5.33
C THR A 796 -24.70 -8.98 -4.13
N VAL A 797 -25.24 -8.94 -2.90
CA VAL A 797 -24.47 -9.09 -1.66
C VAL A 797 -23.91 -10.52 -1.57
N SER A 798 -24.74 -11.51 -1.90
CA SER A 798 -24.31 -12.91 -2.00
C SER A 798 -23.20 -13.11 -3.03
N LEU A 799 -23.33 -12.54 -4.23
CA LEU A 799 -22.29 -12.62 -5.26
C LEU A 799 -20.98 -11.99 -4.79
N ALA A 800 -21.04 -10.81 -4.18
CA ALA A 800 -19.86 -10.14 -3.64
C ALA A 800 -19.12 -11.02 -2.61
N TRP A 801 -19.85 -11.62 -1.67
CA TRP A 801 -19.24 -12.51 -0.68
C TRP A 801 -18.58 -13.74 -1.31
N ARG A 802 -19.23 -14.37 -2.30
CA ARG A 802 -18.68 -15.53 -3.03
C ARG A 802 -17.38 -15.18 -3.76
N ILE A 803 -17.37 -14.07 -4.48
CA ILE A 803 -16.17 -13.55 -5.16
C ILE A 803 -15.06 -13.27 -4.14
N GLY A 804 -15.37 -12.61 -3.02
CA GLY A 804 -14.39 -12.39 -1.95
C GLY A 804 -13.84 -13.68 -1.36
N ARG A 805 -14.69 -14.69 -1.19
CA ARG A 805 -14.30 -16.03 -0.75
C ARG A 805 -13.35 -16.70 -1.74
N CYS A 806 -13.54 -16.54 -3.06
CA CYS A 806 -12.59 -17.03 -4.07
C CYS A 806 -11.18 -16.49 -3.83
N VAL A 807 -11.06 -15.19 -3.54
CA VAL A 807 -9.77 -14.54 -3.21
C VAL A 807 -9.18 -15.14 -1.93
N ALA A 808 -10.01 -15.32 -0.89
CA ALA A 808 -9.57 -15.91 0.39
C ALA A 808 -9.06 -17.35 0.23
N VAL A 809 -9.79 -18.18 -0.51
CA VAL A 809 -9.40 -19.56 -0.83
C VAL A 809 -8.07 -19.56 -1.57
N ALA A 810 -7.97 -18.78 -2.65
CA ALA A 810 -6.78 -18.73 -3.49
C ALA A 810 -5.54 -18.25 -2.73
N ARG A 811 -5.67 -17.34 -1.75
CA ARG A 811 -4.59 -16.94 -0.83
C ARG A 811 -4.14 -18.09 0.05
N THR A 812 -5.09 -18.81 0.63
CA THR A 812 -4.81 -19.89 1.58
C THR A 812 -4.23 -21.13 0.90
N THR A 813 -4.65 -21.41 -0.35
CA THR A 813 -4.16 -22.55 -1.14
C THR A 813 -2.98 -22.20 -2.05
N ASN A 814 -2.49 -20.96 -2.01
CA ASN A 814 -1.44 -20.45 -2.89
C ASN A 814 -1.73 -20.64 -4.40
N THR A 815 -2.99 -20.41 -4.80
CA THR A 815 -3.48 -20.55 -6.18
C THR A 815 -4.03 -19.23 -6.72
N ILE A 816 -3.47 -18.09 -6.33
CA ILE A 816 -3.90 -16.74 -6.74
C ILE A 816 -4.04 -16.59 -8.26
N SER A 817 -3.15 -17.23 -9.01
CA SER A 817 -3.16 -17.19 -10.47
C SER A 817 -4.46 -17.72 -11.10
N ARG A 818 -5.23 -18.54 -10.36
CA ARG A 818 -6.50 -19.16 -10.75
C ARG A 818 -7.75 -18.50 -10.15
N VAL A 819 -7.60 -17.35 -9.48
CA VAL A 819 -8.73 -16.67 -8.83
C VAL A 819 -9.80 -16.23 -9.83
N ALA A 820 -9.40 -15.85 -11.04
CA ALA A 820 -10.31 -15.40 -12.08
C ALA A 820 -11.24 -16.52 -12.56
N GLU A 821 -10.73 -17.75 -12.70
CA GLU A 821 -11.50 -18.94 -13.02
C GLU A 821 -12.53 -19.24 -11.92
N ALA A 822 -12.14 -19.14 -10.65
CA ALA A 822 -13.06 -19.33 -9.52
C ALA A 822 -14.16 -18.25 -9.49
N ILE A 823 -13.83 -17.01 -9.82
CA ILE A 823 -14.81 -15.92 -9.95
C ILE A 823 -15.80 -16.21 -11.09
N VAL A 824 -15.32 -16.68 -12.25
CA VAL A 824 -16.18 -17.06 -13.38
C VAL A 824 -17.17 -18.14 -12.98
N GLU A 825 -16.72 -19.17 -12.25
CA GLU A 825 -17.59 -20.25 -11.77
C GLU A 825 -18.68 -19.72 -10.82
N GLU A 826 -18.30 -18.90 -9.82
CA GLU A 826 -19.25 -18.32 -8.86
C GLU A 826 -20.21 -17.30 -9.48
N ALA A 827 -19.82 -16.66 -10.60
CA ALA A 827 -20.65 -15.72 -11.35
C ALA A 827 -21.58 -16.39 -12.38
N GLY A 828 -21.79 -17.70 -12.28
CA GLY A 828 -22.70 -18.46 -13.15
C GLY A 828 -22.03 -19.22 -14.29
N GLY A 829 -20.72 -19.45 -14.19
CA GLY A 829 -19.94 -20.19 -15.18
C GLY A 829 -19.66 -19.40 -16.46
N ARG A 830 -19.09 -20.10 -17.45
CA ARG A 830 -18.54 -19.50 -18.69
C ARG A 830 -19.57 -18.84 -19.60
N ASP A 831 -20.84 -19.21 -19.43
CA ASP A 831 -21.95 -18.61 -20.17
C ASP A 831 -22.31 -17.22 -19.60
N SER A 832 -22.07 -16.98 -18.30
CA SER A 832 -22.39 -15.72 -17.62
C SER A 832 -21.16 -14.82 -17.41
N ALA A 833 -19.97 -15.39 -17.23
CA ALA A 833 -18.74 -14.65 -16.98
C ALA A 833 -17.56 -15.21 -17.78
N LYS A 834 -16.59 -14.36 -18.11
CA LYS A 834 -15.44 -14.73 -18.96
C LYS A 834 -14.17 -14.03 -18.51
N ILE A 835 -13.04 -14.71 -18.63
CA ILE A 835 -11.73 -14.05 -18.60
C ILE A 835 -11.55 -13.36 -19.95
N LEU A 836 -11.49 -12.03 -19.95
CA LEU A 836 -11.36 -11.24 -21.18
C LEU A 836 -9.92 -11.27 -21.68
N TYR A 837 -8.95 -11.09 -20.76
CA TYR A 837 -7.55 -10.90 -21.10
C TYR A 837 -6.61 -11.11 -19.91
N ARG A 838 -5.35 -11.47 -20.19
CA ARG A 838 -4.27 -11.59 -19.20
C ARG A 838 -3.05 -10.83 -19.70
N GLY A 839 -2.45 -10.00 -18.85
CA GLY A 839 -1.32 -9.19 -19.28
C GLY A 839 -0.77 -8.27 -18.21
N LYS A 840 -0.10 -7.21 -18.65
CA LYS A 840 0.54 -6.21 -17.79
C LYS A 840 0.17 -4.81 -18.25
N ILE A 841 -0.16 -3.92 -17.31
CA ILE A 841 -0.44 -2.53 -17.64
C ILE A 841 0.84 -1.88 -18.18
N THR A 842 0.81 -1.39 -19.42
CA THR A 842 1.93 -0.75 -20.10
C THR A 842 1.70 0.73 -20.41
N ALA A 843 0.48 1.23 -20.20
CA ALA A 843 0.23 2.67 -20.18
C ALA A 843 -1.00 3.00 -19.32
N VAL A 844 -1.00 4.20 -18.75
CA VAL A 844 -2.13 4.76 -18.01
C VAL A 844 -2.28 6.23 -18.42
N GLU A 845 -3.39 6.55 -19.06
CA GLU A 845 -3.77 7.93 -19.41
C GLU A 845 -4.91 8.38 -18.51
N ARG A 846 -4.80 9.57 -17.91
CA ARG A 846 -5.80 10.11 -16.98
C ARG A 846 -5.97 11.62 -17.15
N LYS A 847 -7.22 12.07 -17.11
CA LYS A 847 -7.61 13.48 -17.03
C LYS A 847 -8.86 13.62 -16.17
N LEU A 848 -8.98 14.76 -15.49
CA LEU A 848 -10.17 15.09 -14.71
C LEU A 848 -11.14 15.93 -15.57
N TYR A 849 -12.44 15.63 -15.51
CA TYR A 849 -13.46 16.46 -16.14
C TYR A 849 -14.80 16.39 -15.39
N LYS A 850 -15.33 17.54 -14.95
CA LYS A 850 -16.63 17.67 -14.24
C LYS A 850 -16.81 16.66 -13.09
N GLY A 851 -15.81 16.48 -12.25
CA GLY A 851 -15.88 15.57 -11.09
C GLY A 851 -15.76 14.08 -11.44
N HIS A 852 -15.38 13.73 -12.68
CA HIS A 852 -15.08 12.35 -13.09
C HIS A 852 -13.63 12.19 -13.53
N SER A 853 -13.02 11.05 -13.20
CA SER A 853 -11.74 10.61 -13.78
C SER A 853 -12.00 9.97 -15.14
N LEU A 854 -11.56 10.62 -16.21
CA LEU A 854 -11.61 10.10 -17.57
C LEU A 854 -10.23 9.61 -17.97
N GLY A 855 -10.15 8.50 -18.68
CA GLY A 855 -8.86 8.00 -19.11
C GLY A 855 -8.94 6.64 -19.75
N LYS A 856 -7.79 5.99 -19.88
CA LYS A 856 -7.67 4.62 -20.33
C LYS A 856 -6.43 3.95 -19.76
N ILE A 857 -6.50 2.64 -19.64
CA ILE A 857 -5.32 1.79 -19.46
C ILE A 857 -5.05 1.00 -20.73
N ILE A 858 -3.79 0.74 -21.00
CA ILE A 858 -3.34 -0.18 -22.04
C ILE A 858 -2.67 -1.36 -21.34
N VAL A 859 -3.15 -2.55 -21.64
CA VAL A 859 -2.62 -3.81 -21.12
C VAL A 859 -1.97 -4.56 -22.27
N SER A 860 -0.69 -4.86 -22.17
CA SER A 860 0.00 -5.74 -23.13
C SER A 860 -0.17 -7.19 -22.71
N GLY A 861 -0.62 -8.02 -23.64
CA GLY A 861 -0.96 -9.41 -23.38
C GLY A 861 0.24 -10.33 -23.26
N VAL A 862 0.06 -11.39 -22.49
CA VAL A 862 0.90 -12.59 -22.61
C VAL A 862 0.36 -13.49 -23.73
N THR A 863 1.22 -14.31 -24.31
CA THR A 863 0.76 -15.32 -25.27
C THR A 863 0.04 -16.47 -24.56
N GLU A 864 -0.81 -17.19 -25.30
CA GLU A 864 -1.53 -18.36 -24.75
C GLU A 864 -0.57 -19.43 -24.24
N ALA A 865 0.55 -19.65 -24.94
CA ALA A 865 1.57 -20.61 -24.54
C ALA A 865 2.20 -20.22 -23.19
N GLU A 866 2.61 -18.96 -23.03
CA GLU A 866 3.21 -18.45 -21.78
C GLU A 866 2.25 -18.56 -20.60
N ALA A 867 0.96 -18.28 -20.82
CA ALA A 867 -0.04 -18.39 -19.77
C ALA A 867 -0.32 -19.86 -19.41
N LYS A 868 -0.37 -20.76 -20.39
CA LYS A 868 -0.55 -22.21 -20.14
C LYS A 868 0.63 -22.81 -19.38
N ASP A 869 1.86 -22.41 -19.70
CA ASP A 869 3.05 -22.83 -18.97
C ASP A 869 3.00 -22.37 -17.51
N ALA A 870 2.53 -21.14 -17.26
CA ALA A 870 2.38 -20.60 -15.91
C ALA A 870 1.23 -21.25 -15.11
N LEU A 871 0.14 -21.64 -15.77
CA LEU A 871 -1.10 -22.11 -15.12
C LEU A 871 -1.33 -23.63 -15.18
N GLY A 872 -0.47 -24.38 -15.88
CA GLY A 872 -0.58 -25.83 -16.04
C GLY A 872 -1.63 -26.27 -17.06
N GLY A 873 -1.80 -25.54 -18.16
CA GLY A 873 -2.68 -25.90 -19.28
C GLY A 873 -4.13 -25.39 -19.23
N GLU A 874 -4.57 -24.81 -18.11
CA GLU A 874 -5.94 -24.28 -17.90
C GLU A 874 -6.09 -22.77 -18.18
N ALA A 875 -5.11 -22.16 -18.85
CA ALA A 875 -5.13 -20.73 -19.13
C ALA A 875 -6.15 -20.40 -20.23
N GLU A 876 -7.30 -19.86 -19.86
CA GLU A 876 -8.32 -19.39 -20.81
C GLU A 876 -8.48 -17.86 -20.77
N ALA A 877 -8.67 -17.28 -21.96
CA ALA A 877 -9.02 -15.88 -22.16
C ALA A 877 -9.71 -15.71 -23.51
N LEU A 878 -10.59 -14.71 -23.64
CA LEU A 878 -11.25 -14.38 -24.91
C LEU A 878 -10.29 -13.86 -25.98
N ALA A 879 -9.19 -13.24 -25.57
CA ALA A 879 -8.14 -12.74 -26.44
C ALA A 879 -6.75 -12.97 -25.83
N TRP A 880 -5.76 -13.16 -26.70
CA TRP A 880 -4.35 -13.42 -26.37
C TRP A 880 -3.44 -12.53 -27.20
N GLY A 881 -2.24 -12.23 -26.67
CA GLY A 881 -1.25 -11.40 -27.37
C GLY A 881 -1.74 -9.98 -27.70
N GLY A 882 -0.90 -9.19 -28.35
CA GLY A 882 -1.23 -7.80 -28.71
C GLY A 882 -1.46 -6.88 -27.50
N THR A 883 -2.47 -6.01 -27.59
CA THR A 883 -2.83 -5.06 -26.52
C THR A 883 -4.34 -4.99 -26.28
N LEU A 884 -4.75 -4.68 -25.05
CA LEU A 884 -6.12 -4.38 -24.67
C LEU A 884 -6.22 -2.95 -24.15
N GLU A 885 -7.08 -2.15 -24.76
CA GLU A 885 -7.41 -0.80 -24.32
C GLU A 885 -8.72 -0.83 -23.51
N ILE A 886 -8.69 -0.30 -22.29
CA ILE A 886 -9.86 -0.17 -21.41
C ILE A 886 -10.02 1.31 -21.03
N PRO A 887 -10.92 2.05 -21.70
CA PRO A 887 -11.28 3.39 -21.28
C PRO A 887 -12.20 3.37 -20.06
N PHE A 888 -12.08 4.40 -19.22
CA PHE A 888 -12.87 4.56 -18.01
C PHE A 888 -13.39 5.99 -17.83
N LYS A 889 -14.54 6.10 -17.15
CA LYS A 889 -15.10 7.34 -16.58
C LYS A 889 -15.50 7.03 -15.14
N ASN A 890 -14.58 7.16 -14.18
CA ASN A 890 -14.64 6.55 -12.85
C ASN A 890 -14.69 5.00 -12.88
N GLU A 891 -15.52 4.41 -13.73
CA GLU A 891 -15.66 2.97 -13.96
C GLU A 891 -15.20 2.57 -15.37
N ASN A 892 -14.80 1.31 -15.55
CA ASN A 892 -14.43 0.73 -16.85
C ASN A 892 -15.64 0.63 -17.78
N ILE A 893 -15.51 1.12 -19.02
CA ILE A 893 -16.63 1.29 -19.96
C ILE A 893 -16.65 0.24 -21.08
N LEU A 894 -15.50 -0.09 -21.67
CA LEU A 894 -15.39 -1.12 -22.69
C LEU A 894 -13.99 -1.74 -22.67
N ALA A 895 -13.83 -2.83 -23.41
CA ALA A 895 -12.54 -3.46 -23.64
C ALA A 895 -12.36 -3.69 -25.15
N GLU A 896 -11.37 -3.01 -25.74
CA GLU A 896 -10.99 -3.14 -27.16
C GLU A 896 -9.64 -3.85 -27.25
N HIS A 897 -9.64 -5.05 -27.84
CA HIS A 897 -8.41 -5.79 -28.13
C HIS A 897 -7.88 -5.40 -29.50
N THR A 898 -6.58 -5.16 -29.59
CA THR A 898 -5.81 -5.03 -30.83
C THR A 898 -4.83 -6.19 -30.90
N GLY A 899 -5.05 -7.11 -31.84
CA GLY A 899 -4.17 -8.27 -32.04
C GLY A 899 -2.80 -7.89 -32.63
N GLU A 900 -1.88 -8.85 -32.73
CA GLU A 900 -0.52 -8.61 -33.25
C GLU A 900 -0.52 -8.16 -34.73
N GLY A 901 -1.54 -8.55 -35.49
CA GLY A 901 -1.76 -8.11 -36.87
C GLY A 901 -2.38 -6.70 -36.99
N GLY A 902 -2.70 -6.05 -35.87
CA GLY A 902 -3.33 -4.73 -35.82
C GLY A 902 -4.85 -4.73 -35.93
N GLU A 903 -5.49 -5.89 -36.00
CA GLU A 903 -6.95 -6.03 -36.01
C GLU A 903 -7.57 -5.62 -34.69
N LYS A 904 -8.61 -4.79 -34.74
CA LYS A 904 -9.32 -4.28 -33.55
C LYS A 904 -10.64 -5.00 -33.36
N LYS A 905 -10.91 -5.44 -32.13
CA LYS A 905 -12.16 -6.09 -31.74
C LYS A 905 -12.60 -5.64 -30.36
N ILE A 906 -13.85 -5.18 -30.25
CA ILE A 906 -14.48 -4.93 -28.96
C ILE A 906 -14.93 -6.28 -28.38
N ILE A 907 -14.47 -6.58 -27.17
CA ILE A 907 -14.70 -7.89 -26.52
C ILE A 907 -15.60 -7.80 -25.28
N ALA A 908 -15.82 -6.60 -24.74
CA ALA A 908 -16.80 -6.33 -23.69
C ALA A 908 -17.23 -4.85 -23.70
N THR A 909 -18.47 -4.59 -23.29
CA THR A 909 -19.05 -3.26 -23.17
C THR A 909 -20.02 -3.21 -21.99
N VAL A 910 -20.10 -2.09 -21.29
CA VAL A 910 -21.22 -1.82 -20.37
C VAL A 910 -22.57 -2.01 -21.07
N PRO A 911 -23.65 -2.43 -20.37
CA PRO A 911 -23.79 -2.67 -18.92
C PRO A 911 -22.98 -3.83 -18.31
N ASP A 912 -22.41 -4.75 -19.09
CA ASP A 912 -21.60 -5.85 -18.55
C ASP A 912 -20.40 -5.34 -17.74
N LEU A 913 -20.10 -6.01 -16.64
CA LEU A 913 -19.04 -5.66 -15.72
C LEU A 913 -17.68 -5.93 -16.36
N ILE A 914 -16.74 -5.02 -16.17
CA ILE A 914 -15.35 -5.15 -16.61
C ILE A 914 -14.45 -4.90 -15.39
N ALA A 915 -14.06 -5.99 -14.73
CA ALA A 915 -13.22 -5.96 -13.56
C ALA A 915 -11.74 -6.16 -13.94
N VAL A 916 -10.87 -5.31 -13.40
CA VAL A 916 -9.41 -5.43 -13.55
C VAL A 916 -8.85 -5.91 -12.22
N LEU A 917 -8.28 -7.11 -12.21
CA LEU A 917 -7.72 -7.75 -11.02
C LEU A 917 -6.19 -7.64 -11.05
N ASP A 918 -5.57 -7.34 -9.91
CA ASP A 918 -4.14 -7.54 -9.71
C ASP A 918 -3.84 -9.04 -9.71
N ALA A 919 -3.05 -9.50 -10.68
CA ALA A 919 -2.72 -10.90 -10.87
C ALA A 919 -1.91 -11.50 -9.70
N GLY A 920 -1.27 -10.65 -8.91
CA GLY A 920 -0.47 -11.00 -7.74
C GLY A 920 -1.26 -11.13 -6.45
N THR A 921 -2.43 -10.49 -6.32
CA THR A 921 -3.22 -10.47 -5.08
C THR A 921 -4.64 -11.03 -5.23
N GLY A 922 -5.14 -11.10 -6.47
CA GLY A 922 -6.51 -11.47 -6.83
C GLY A 922 -7.56 -10.41 -6.52
N GLN A 923 -7.15 -9.24 -6.02
CA GLN A 923 -8.06 -8.15 -5.68
C GLN A 923 -8.27 -7.20 -6.86
N ALA A 924 -9.32 -6.38 -6.78
CA ALA A 924 -9.58 -5.35 -7.78
C ALA A 924 -8.54 -4.23 -7.74
N LEU A 925 -8.34 -3.59 -8.90
CA LEU A 925 -7.64 -2.32 -9.02
C LEU A 925 -8.66 -1.22 -9.34
N GLY A 926 -8.74 -0.22 -8.48
CA GLY A 926 -9.48 1.02 -8.70
C GLY A 926 -8.76 1.97 -9.64
N VAL A 927 -9.49 2.96 -10.16
CA VAL A 927 -8.88 4.00 -11.02
C VAL A 927 -7.64 4.66 -10.40
N PRO A 928 -7.57 4.97 -9.09
CA PRO A 928 -6.35 5.52 -8.48
C PRO A 928 -5.16 4.54 -8.47
N GLU A 929 -5.43 3.23 -8.52
CA GLU A 929 -4.44 2.17 -8.32
C GLU A 929 -3.82 1.67 -9.62
N PHE A 930 -4.39 1.96 -10.80
CA PHE A 930 -3.72 1.58 -12.05
C PHE A 930 -2.34 2.22 -12.16
N LYS A 931 -1.33 1.40 -12.44
CA LYS A 931 0.06 1.85 -12.58
C LYS A 931 0.73 1.05 -13.68
N TYR A 932 1.69 1.69 -14.34
CA TYR A 932 2.58 0.99 -15.25
C TYR A 932 3.26 -0.18 -14.53
N GLY A 933 3.33 -1.32 -15.21
CA GLY A 933 4.03 -2.50 -14.73
C GLY A 933 3.22 -3.43 -13.84
N VAL A 934 1.97 -3.11 -13.50
CA VAL A 934 1.15 -4.00 -12.69
C VAL A 934 0.63 -5.17 -13.55
N PRO A 935 0.91 -6.44 -13.18
CA PRO A 935 0.34 -7.60 -13.86
C PRO A 935 -1.14 -7.74 -13.49
N VAL A 936 -1.98 -7.99 -14.48
CA VAL A 936 -3.45 -7.95 -14.34
C VAL A 936 -4.17 -9.09 -15.06
N VAL A 937 -5.34 -9.45 -14.53
CA VAL A 937 -6.31 -10.34 -15.16
C VAL A 937 -7.63 -9.59 -15.29
N ILE A 938 -8.21 -9.59 -16.49
CA ILE A 938 -9.43 -8.84 -16.78
C ILE A 938 -10.58 -9.83 -16.84
N VAL A 939 -11.60 -9.63 -16.00
CA VAL A 939 -12.78 -10.49 -15.91
C VAL A 939 -14.01 -9.70 -16.34
N GLY A 940 -14.81 -10.29 -17.22
CA GLY A 940 -16.10 -9.79 -17.64
C GLY A 940 -17.23 -10.59 -16.98
N ILE A 941 -18.28 -9.93 -16.51
CA ILE A 941 -19.49 -10.58 -15.95
C ILE A 941 -20.72 -9.97 -16.63
N THR A 942 -21.60 -10.82 -17.14
CA THR A 942 -22.83 -10.40 -17.83
C THR A 942 -23.74 -9.64 -16.86
N CYS A 943 -24.29 -8.52 -17.30
CA CYS A 943 -25.20 -7.70 -16.50
C CYS A 943 -26.57 -8.35 -16.32
N SER A 944 -27.31 -7.87 -15.32
CA SER A 944 -28.69 -8.28 -15.10
C SER A 944 -29.60 -7.90 -16.28
N PRO A 945 -30.55 -8.77 -16.68
CA PRO A 945 -31.57 -8.46 -17.67
C PRO A 945 -32.44 -7.25 -17.32
N ARG A 946 -32.45 -6.80 -16.06
CA ARG A 946 -33.09 -5.55 -15.64
C ARG A 946 -32.65 -4.35 -16.48
N TRP A 947 -31.42 -4.35 -17.01
CA TRP A 947 -30.93 -3.31 -17.91
C TRP A 947 -31.40 -3.45 -19.36
N THR A 948 -31.60 -4.68 -19.84
CA THR A 948 -31.91 -4.97 -21.24
C THR A 948 -33.41 -5.12 -21.52
N GLU A 949 -34.20 -5.45 -20.49
CA GLU A 949 -35.67 -5.57 -20.55
C GLU A 949 -36.37 -4.20 -20.51
N ALA A 950 -35.72 -3.18 -19.93
CA ALA A 950 -36.26 -1.83 -19.84
C ALA A 950 -36.14 -1.08 -21.17
N PRO A 951 -37.20 -0.38 -21.65
CA PRO A 951 -37.16 0.36 -22.91
C PRO A 951 -36.02 1.38 -23.03
N ILE A 952 -35.68 2.07 -21.94
CA ILE A 952 -34.59 3.07 -21.90
C ILE A 952 -33.32 2.52 -21.21
N GLY A 953 -33.34 1.26 -20.77
CA GLY A 953 -32.28 0.73 -19.91
C GLY A 953 -30.91 0.80 -20.58
N LEU A 954 -30.82 0.44 -21.86
CA LEU A 954 -29.58 0.58 -22.64
C LEU A 954 -29.24 2.03 -22.99
N ASP A 955 -30.23 2.91 -23.20
CA ASP A 955 -29.99 4.31 -23.52
C ASP A 955 -29.22 5.03 -22.41
N ILE A 956 -29.44 4.61 -21.15
CA ILE A 956 -28.84 5.23 -19.97
C ILE A 956 -27.63 4.45 -19.42
N SER A 957 -27.37 3.24 -19.91
CA SER A 957 -26.36 2.33 -19.33
C SER A 957 -25.29 1.81 -20.32
N ALA A 958 -25.55 1.88 -21.63
CA ALA A 958 -24.68 1.38 -22.69
C ALA A 958 -23.57 2.38 -23.08
N PRO A 959 -22.56 2.01 -23.89
CA PRO A 959 -21.37 2.84 -24.15
C PRO A 959 -21.67 4.22 -24.75
N ARG A 960 -22.78 4.35 -25.49
CA ARG A 960 -23.20 5.59 -26.17
C ARG A 960 -23.36 6.77 -25.21
N ILE A 961 -23.92 6.56 -24.02
CA ILE A 961 -24.11 7.63 -23.02
C ILE A 961 -22.78 8.17 -22.48
N PHE A 962 -21.72 7.37 -22.57
CA PHE A 962 -20.37 7.74 -22.15
C PHE A 962 -19.53 8.34 -23.29
N GLY A 963 -20.11 8.53 -24.47
CA GLY A 963 -19.46 9.12 -25.63
C GLY A 963 -18.78 8.13 -26.58
N PHE A 964 -19.02 6.82 -26.41
CA PHE A 964 -18.50 5.78 -27.32
C PHE A 964 -19.56 5.39 -28.34
N HIS A 965 -19.27 5.53 -29.63
CA HIS A 965 -20.20 5.21 -30.71
C HIS A 965 -20.25 3.70 -31.02
N VAL A 966 -20.55 2.89 -30.00
CA VAL A 966 -20.57 1.43 -30.04
C VAL A 966 -21.89 0.94 -29.43
N ASP A 967 -22.52 -0.05 -30.07
CA ASP A 967 -23.71 -0.70 -29.53
C ASP A 967 -23.36 -1.71 -28.43
N TYR A 968 -24.30 -1.93 -27.51
CA TYR A 968 -24.12 -2.94 -26.48
C TYR A 968 -23.99 -4.34 -27.10
N MET A 969 -22.93 -5.05 -26.73
CA MET A 969 -22.67 -6.42 -27.13
C MET A 969 -22.66 -7.30 -25.88
N PRO A 970 -23.72 -8.12 -25.65
CA PRO A 970 -23.76 -9.02 -24.50
C PRO A 970 -22.56 -9.96 -24.47
N LEU A 971 -21.89 -10.03 -23.34
CA LEU A 971 -20.79 -10.95 -23.09
C LEU A 971 -21.27 -12.40 -23.07
N GLY A 972 -22.50 -12.62 -22.59
CA GLY A 972 -23.08 -13.93 -22.35
C GLY A 972 -24.55 -13.87 -21.92
N THR A 973 -24.98 -14.90 -21.18
CA THR A 973 -26.32 -15.03 -20.61
C THR A 973 -26.23 -14.88 -19.10
N PHE A 974 -26.96 -13.92 -18.54
CA PHE A 974 -27.01 -13.72 -17.09
C PHE A 974 -27.54 -14.95 -16.37
N VAL A 975 -26.85 -15.34 -15.30
CA VAL A 975 -27.31 -16.33 -14.33
C VAL A 975 -27.47 -15.62 -13.00
N GLU A 976 -28.65 -15.73 -12.39
CA GLU A 976 -28.89 -15.14 -11.08
C GLU A 976 -27.93 -15.73 -10.04
N PRO A 977 -27.22 -14.89 -9.26
CA PRO A 977 -26.29 -15.40 -8.25
C PRO A 977 -26.98 -16.25 -7.19
N ARG A 978 -26.28 -17.28 -6.72
CA ARG A 978 -26.79 -18.16 -5.66
C ARG A 978 -26.89 -17.40 -4.33
N SER A 979 -28.05 -17.42 -3.69
CA SER A 979 -28.25 -16.84 -2.37
C SER A 979 -27.40 -17.54 -1.31
N VAL A 980 -26.64 -16.76 -0.52
CA VAL A 980 -25.92 -17.23 0.66
C VAL A 980 -26.91 -17.62 1.77
N ILE A 981 -28.01 -16.88 1.91
CA ILE A 981 -29.03 -17.16 2.92
C ILE A 981 -29.67 -18.52 2.67
N GLU A 982 -30.10 -18.79 1.43
CA GLU A 982 -30.75 -20.05 1.07
C GLU A 982 -29.79 -21.24 1.14
N GLU A 983 -28.55 -21.11 0.65
CA GLU A 983 -27.56 -22.20 0.65
C GLU A 983 -27.18 -22.63 2.08
N TYR A 984 -27.09 -21.68 3.01
CA TYR A 984 -26.56 -21.93 4.36
C TYR A 984 -27.62 -21.96 5.47
N ARG A 985 -28.92 -21.87 5.14
CA ARG A 985 -30.04 -21.84 6.11
C ARG A 985 -30.02 -22.99 7.12
N ASP A 986 -29.74 -24.21 6.64
CA ASP A 986 -29.75 -25.43 7.47
C ASP A 986 -28.35 -25.81 8.00
N SER A 987 -27.34 -24.98 7.73
CA SER A 987 -25.97 -25.27 8.15
C SER A 987 -25.78 -24.94 9.63
N LYS A 988 -25.22 -25.89 10.40
CA LYS A 988 -24.72 -25.55 11.75
C LYS A 988 -23.55 -24.57 11.55
N TYR A 989 -23.66 -23.39 12.15
CA TYR A 989 -22.55 -22.43 12.20
C TYR A 989 -21.29 -23.13 12.70
N ASP A 990 -20.32 -23.31 11.81
CA ASP A 990 -18.98 -23.78 12.15
C ASP A 990 -18.11 -22.54 12.31
N SER A 991 -17.79 -22.21 13.56
CA SER A 991 -16.84 -21.14 13.88
C SER A 991 -15.43 -21.42 13.34
N GLY A 992 -15.18 -22.58 12.72
CA GLY A 992 -13.85 -23.04 12.33
C GLY A 992 -12.99 -23.38 13.56
N HIS A 993 -13.63 -23.62 14.70
CA HIS A 993 -12.97 -23.69 16.02
C HIS A 993 -13.45 -24.90 16.81
N GLU A 994 -13.07 -26.10 16.36
CA GLU A 994 -12.85 -27.26 17.24
C GLU A 994 -11.64 -28.06 16.71
N LYS A 995 -10.44 -27.54 16.94
CA LYS A 995 -9.25 -28.26 17.42
C LYS A 995 -8.07 -27.33 17.67
#